data_AF-A0A6M0FAJ8-F1
#
_entry.id   AF-A0A6M0FAJ8-F1
#
_cell.length_a   1.000
_cell.length_b   1.000
_cell.length_c   1.000
_cell.angle_alpha   90.00
_cell.angle_beta   90.00
_cell.angle_gamma   90.00
#
_symmetry.space_group_name_H-M   'P 1'
#
loop_
_entity.id
_entity.type
_entity.pdbx_description
1 polymer ?
#
loop_
_entity_poly.entity_id
_entity_poly.type
_entity_poly.pdbx_seq_one_letter_code
_entity_poly.pdbx_strand_id
1 'polypeptide(L)'
;MPINQTIIVNSISDTNDGDLSNGITTLREGIAAANASQGSTTIIFDLPDDSVISLTDTLDILGDLIIDASDVDGLEIKGDQSFDLILLGKDADVTLKNLTLTDGANGVKMGNSGSLSLEGTDINDSSEYAIAARNGNTIDISADSTFANNDAGAISLNSRNTVNAAGDLNGAIEVNDRNTVDIDGSLTGTVVGDDLNTISIGKDAVGDITLHRSNNLTVGDDIDGSLTAGDGNTISVADDIYEDATLGRKNTVTVGDRIGDDLTIKSKNTINVGGDIGDDISAGNWNELTIGGNVGDDISVKSANDLSIDGNVGGGITGKNANTFSVDGDVGADITVKNKTDLDVGGEIGGDLTGKDRNDFNVGGDVNGTVTVNRRNTLTVGDDITGDLVANAKNTINVQDDIYKDAQLGKRNTLNVGGEVREDLDIDSFNTVNVNGDIGDDVMANDRNDVTVGGSVADDIKINDKNAVYVAGDVGDSVTADDKNAVTVGGKVTNNVSIDDWNAVDVGGNVGGDITANDKNAITVGKDVDGDVTLDDKNIIEVADDIEGNVFGDYGNALFVGDDIYGQAELGDYNEVYVTDDIAGDVKVGDDNAVGIGGDVGDDVIADDRNLLLIGGSINDDVKVDDRNLVLIEGDVLGDVNADKQNGIGVGGDILGVITADPSTIIVENEPFPVP
;
A
#
# COMPACT_ATOMS: atom_id res chain seq x y z
N MET A 1 58.05 49.30 25.76
CA MET A 1 56.77 49.61 25.09
C MET A 1 56.97 49.24 23.65
N PRO A 2 56.11 48.38 23.06
CA PRO A 2 56.16 48.13 21.62
C PRO A 2 56.07 49.49 20.90
N ILE A 3 56.94 49.69 19.91
CA ILE A 3 56.99 50.91 19.12
C ILE A 3 56.24 50.58 17.83
N ASN A 4 55.10 51.22 17.59
CA ASN A 4 54.45 51.12 16.30
C ASN A 4 55.35 51.81 15.27
N GLN A 5 55.83 51.07 14.29
CA GLN A 5 56.71 51.55 13.24
C GLN A 5 55.93 51.66 11.93
N THR A 6 56.12 52.75 11.18
CA THR A 6 55.64 52.87 9.81
C THR A 6 56.83 52.77 8.86
N ILE A 7 56.73 51.91 7.85
CA ILE A 7 57.72 51.74 6.78
C ILE A 7 57.05 52.12 5.46
N ILE A 8 57.75 52.89 4.62
CA ILE A 8 57.24 53.34 3.32
C ILE A 8 57.96 52.54 2.23
N VAL A 9 57.23 51.77 1.44
CA VAL A 9 57.75 51.06 0.26
C VAL A 9 57.64 51.98 -0.95
N ASN A 10 58.77 52.23 -1.62
CA ASN A 10 58.85 53.16 -2.76
C ASN A 10 59.55 52.53 -3.99
N SER A 11 59.64 51.20 -4.01
CA SER A 11 60.26 50.43 -5.09
C SER A 11 59.48 49.14 -5.37
N ILE A 12 59.29 48.85 -6.66
CA ILE A 12 58.67 47.61 -7.16
C ILE A 12 59.64 46.41 -7.23
N SER A 13 60.93 46.63 -6.90
CA SER A 13 61.95 45.58 -6.92
C SER A 13 61.71 44.55 -5.81
N ASP A 14 61.98 43.27 -6.07
CA ASP A 14 61.94 42.21 -5.06
C ASP A 14 63.36 41.85 -4.57
N THR A 15 64.01 42.80 -3.92
CA THR A 15 65.37 42.63 -3.39
C THR A 15 65.43 42.99 -1.92
N ASN A 16 66.26 42.29 -1.14
CA ASN A 16 66.56 42.67 0.24
C ASN A 16 68.05 42.92 0.42
N ASP A 17 68.46 44.18 0.46
CA ASP A 17 69.84 44.57 0.73
C ASP A 17 70.14 44.85 2.22
N GLY A 18 69.08 44.85 3.06
CA GLY A 18 69.15 45.04 4.50
C GLY A 18 69.34 46.49 4.96
N ASP A 19 69.27 47.49 4.08
CA ASP A 19 69.51 48.90 4.40
C ASP A 19 68.32 49.81 4.03
N LEU A 20 67.39 50.00 4.98
CA LEU A 20 66.28 50.95 4.85
C LEU A 20 66.70 52.42 4.70
N SER A 21 67.99 52.77 4.84
CA SER A 21 68.47 54.15 4.83
C SER A 21 69.00 54.63 3.47
N ASN A 22 69.11 53.76 2.48
CA ASN A 22 69.68 54.06 1.16
C ASN A 22 68.73 54.89 0.25
N GLY A 23 67.49 55.15 0.69
CA GLY A 23 66.46 55.91 -0.03
C GLY A 23 65.55 55.08 -0.94
N ILE A 24 65.79 53.77 -1.05
CA ILE A 24 64.99 52.80 -1.79
C ILE A 24 64.54 51.74 -0.76
N THR A 25 63.25 51.46 -0.69
CA THR A 25 62.73 50.43 0.21
C THR A 25 61.77 49.55 -0.56
N THR A 26 62.12 48.28 -0.68
CA THR A 26 61.27 47.25 -1.26
C THR A 26 60.28 46.69 -0.24
N LEU A 27 59.22 46.02 -0.70
CA LEU A 27 58.32 45.29 0.20
C LEU A 27 59.05 44.23 1.03
N ARG A 28 59.97 43.48 0.40
CA ARG A 28 60.76 42.44 1.09
C ARG A 28 61.65 43.02 2.19
N GLU A 29 62.24 44.19 1.98
CA GLU A 29 63.02 44.92 3.00
C GLU A 29 62.13 45.39 4.15
N GLY A 30 60.95 45.94 3.81
CA GLY A 30 59.97 46.37 4.80
C GLY A 30 59.52 45.22 5.70
N ILE A 31 59.21 44.06 5.13
CA ILE A 31 58.83 42.85 5.87
C ILE A 31 60.00 42.34 6.72
N ALA A 32 61.22 42.27 6.18
CA ALA A 32 62.39 41.84 6.93
C ALA A 32 62.67 42.74 8.15
N ALA A 33 62.48 44.06 8.01
CA ALA A 33 62.60 45.00 9.11
C ALA A 33 61.44 44.87 10.13
N ALA A 34 60.21 44.66 9.66
CA ALA A 34 59.06 44.40 10.52
C ALA A 34 59.30 43.14 11.38
N ASN A 35 59.78 42.05 10.78
CA ASN A 35 60.11 40.81 11.46
C ASN A 35 61.22 40.96 12.52
N ALA A 36 62.13 41.92 12.35
CA ALA A 36 63.19 42.22 13.31
C ALA A 36 62.74 43.17 14.45
N SER A 37 61.57 43.80 14.30
CA SER A 37 61.02 44.76 15.25
C SER A 37 60.25 44.07 16.39
N GLN A 38 60.01 44.80 17.49
CA GLN A 38 59.12 44.35 18.56
C GLN A 38 57.85 45.22 18.55
N GLY A 39 56.73 44.63 18.17
CA GLY A 39 55.41 45.29 18.09
C GLY A 39 54.83 45.26 16.69
N SER A 40 53.66 45.85 16.53
CA SER A 40 52.97 45.95 15.23
C SER A 40 53.65 46.99 14.34
N THR A 41 53.97 46.58 13.11
CA THR A 41 54.49 47.46 12.07
C THR A 41 53.41 47.72 11.01
N THR A 42 53.38 48.91 10.45
CA THR A 42 52.55 49.25 9.29
C THR A 42 53.44 49.55 8.09
N ILE A 43 53.23 48.84 6.98
CA ILE A 43 53.83 49.12 5.68
C ILE A 43 52.80 49.90 4.86
N ILE A 44 53.20 51.05 4.34
CA ILE A 44 52.44 51.86 3.38
C ILE A 44 53.24 52.02 2.08
N PHE A 45 52.59 52.42 1.00
CA PHE A 45 53.21 52.51 -0.33
C PHE A 45 53.25 53.95 -0.84
N ASP A 46 54.40 54.33 -1.42
CA ASP A 46 54.61 55.54 -2.22
C ASP A 46 55.02 55.10 -3.62
N LEU A 47 54.06 54.49 -4.33
CA LEU A 47 54.20 53.93 -5.67
C LEU A 47 53.15 54.55 -6.60
N PRO A 48 53.37 54.55 -7.93
CA PRO A 48 52.33 54.87 -8.89
C PRO A 48 51.14 53.88 -8.81
N ASP A 49 49.95 54.34 -9.17
CA ASP A 49 48.79 53.46 -9.40
C ASP A 49 49.12 52.34 -10.40
N ASP A 50 48.43 51.20 -10.28
CA ASP A 50 48.62 49.98 -11.08
C ASP A 50 50.05 49.40 -11.01
N SER A 51 50.79 49.69 -9.93
CA SER A 51 52.12 49.13 -9.74
C SER A 51 52.06 47.62 -9.51
N VAL A 52 53.02 46.91 -10.11
CA VAL A 52 53.16 45.45 -9.96
C VAL A 52 54.49 45.12 -9.28
N ILE A 53 54.42 44.46 -8.14
CA ILE A 53 55.58 43.91 -7.42
C ILE A 53 55.68 42.42 -7.77
N SER A 54 56.58 42.09 -8.70
CA SER A 54 56.84 40.69 -9.09
C SER A 54 57.82 40.02 -8.13
N LEU A 55 57.34 39.01 -7.40
CA LEU A 55 58.10 38.24 -6.43
C LEU A 55 58.96 37.17 -7.10
N THR A 56 60.10 36.89 -6.47
CA THR A 56 61.04 35.83 -6.85
C THR A 56 61.07 34.67 -5.86
N ASP A 57 60.46 34.85 -4.70
CA ASP A 57 60.32 33.86 -3.62
C ASP A 57 59.21 34.32 -2.65
N THR A 58 58.80 33.46 -1.71
CA THR A 58 57.78 33.74 -0.69
C THR A 58 58.13 34.93 0.21
N LEU A 59 57.13 35.70 0.63
CA LEU A 59 57.24 36.73 1.67
C LEU A 59 56.90 36.14 3.05
N ASP A 60 57.92 35.90 3.87
CA ASP A 60 57.77 35.38 5.24
C ASP A 60 57.41 36.51 6.23
N ILE A 61 56.24 36.47 6.84
CA ILE A 61 55.80 37.40 7.90
C ILE A 61 55.76 36.66 9.24
N LEU A 62 56.65 37.02 10.17
CA LEU A 62 56.87 36.28 11.42
C LEU A 62 56.21 36.91 12.66
N GLY A 63 55.60 38.09 12.52
CA GLY A 63 54.95 38.81 13.61
C GLY A 63 53.89 39.78 13.09
N ASP A 64 53.38 40.62 13.99
CA ASP A 64 52.22 41.47 13.70
C ASP A 64 52.54 42.53 12.64
N LEU A 65 51.75 42.55 11.56
CA LEU A 65 52.01 43.40 10.40
C LEU A 65 50.72 43.91 9.76
N ILE A 66 50.68 45.19 9.43
CA ILE A 66 49.66 45.77 8.56
C ILE A 66 50.33 46.14 7.24
N ILE A 67 49.85 45.61 6.12
CA ILE A 67 50.23 46.02 4.76
C ILE A 67 49.05 46.81 4.20
N ASP A 68 49.21 48.12 4.10
CA ASP A 68 48.16 49.05 3.75
C ASP A 68 48.46 49.74 2.42
N ALA A 69 47.80 49.30 1.36
CA ALA A 69 47.91 49.86 0.01
C ALA A 69 46.79 50.86 -0.30
N SER A 70 46.07 51.37 0.70
CA SER A 70 44.96 52.31 0.49
C SER A 70 45.34 53.63 -0.18
N ASP A 71 46.64 53.97 -0.22
CA ASP A 71 47.16 55.17 -0.89
C ASP A 71 47.60 54.90 -2.35
N VAL A 72 47.49 53.65 -2.85
CA VAL A 72 47.89 53.25 -4.21
C VAL A 72 46.78 52.42 -4.85
N ASP A 73 46.09 52.99 -5.85
CA ASP A 73 45.02 52.29 -6.55
C ASP A 73 45.61 51.15 -7.40
N GLY A 74 45.05 49.94 -7.28
CA GLY A 74 45.41 48.80 -8.15
C GLY A 74 46.79 48.18 -7.90
N LEU A 75 47.34 48.26 -6.69
CA LEU A 75 48.61 47.61 -6.36
C LEU A 75 48.50 46.08 -6.47
N GLU A 76 49.32 45.48 -7.34
CA GLU A 76 49.41 44.02 -7.54
C GLU A 76 50.71 43.46 -6.94
N ILE A 77 50.61 42.41 -6.14
CA ILE A 77 51.73 41.55 -5.71
C ILE A 77 51.60 40.23 -6.45
N LYS A 78 52.58 39.94 -7.30
CA LYS A 78 52.49 38.89 -8.31
C LYS A 78 53.57 37.83 -8.14
N GLY A 79 53.21 36.55 -8.21
CA GLY A 79 54.13 35.41 -8.24
C GLY A 79 54.31 34.80 -9.64
N ASP A 80 54.61 33.51 -9.67
CA ASP A 80 54.72 32.69 -10.88
C ASP A 80 54.06 31.29 -10.74
N GLN A 81 53.19 31.14 -9.72
CA GLN A 81 52.50 29.92 -9.30
C GLN A 81 53.38 28.82 -8.71
N SER A 82 54.69 29.05 -8.52
CA SER A 82 55.60 28.01 -8.00
C SER A 82 55.82 28.06 -6.48
N PHE A 83 55.37 29.11 -5.80
CA PHE A 83 55.52 29.33 -4.35
C PHE A 83 54.33 30.09 -3.76
N ASP A 84 54.13 29.97 -2.44
CA ASP A 84 53.12 30.73 -1.70
C ASP A 84 53.51 32.22 -1.67
N LEU A 85 52.65 33.16 -2.07
CA LEU A 85 53.05 34.59 -2.12
C LEU A 85 53.41 35.11 -0.73
N ILE A 86 52.55 34.82 0.26
CA ILE A 86 52.72 35.22 1.65
C ILE A 86 52.67 33.99 2.56
N LEU A 87 53.66 33.83 3.43
CA LEU A 87 53.70 32.82 4.48
C LEU A 87 53.65 33.49 5.86
N LEU A 88 52.58 33.22 6.62
CA LEU A 88 52.44 33.72 7.99
C LEU A 88 53.05 32.73 8.98
N GLY A 89 53.89 33.26 9.87
CA GLY A 89 54.50 32.54 10.97
C GLY A 89 53.50 32.11 12.03
N LYS A 90 54.03 31.46 13.07
CA LYS A 90 53.24 31.09 14.24
C LYS A 90 52.84 32.35 15.01
N ASP A 91 51.57 32.44 15.43
CA ASP A 91 51.03 33.55 16.22
C ASP A 91 51.17 34.94 15.55
N ALA A 92 51.30 35.00 14.22
CA ALA A 92 51.37 36.27 13.49
C ALA A 92 49.97 36.86 13.25
N ASP A 93 49.78 38.14 13.59
CA ASP A 93 48.54 38.88 13.33
C ASP A 93 48.74 39.86 12.15
N VAL A 94 48.17 39.52 10.99
CA VAL A 94 48.39 40.27 9.74
C VAL A 94 47.11 40.89 9.21
N THR A 95 47.21 42.13 8.74
CA THR A 95 46.14 42.82 8.00
C THR A 95 46.63 43.22 6.62
N LEU A 96 45.89 42.85 5.57
CA LEU A 96 46.13 43.27 4.19
C LEU A 96 44.99 44.20 3.77
N LYS A 97 45.34 45.37 3.19
CA LYS A 97 44.36 46.37 2.77
C LYS A 97 44.57 46.82 1.33
N ASN A 98 43.49 46.84 0.54
CA ASN A 98 43.40 47.46 -0.80
C ASN A 98 44.51 47.03 -1.78
N LEU A 99 44.78 45.73 -1.88
CA LEU A 99 45.79 45.18 -2.79
C LEU A 99 45.30 43.91 -3.48
N THR A 100 45.92 43.57 -4.60
CA THR A 100 45.66 42.32 -5.34
C THR A 100 46.85 41.37 -5.19
N LEU A 101 46.59 40.12 -4.83
CA LEU A 101 47.53 39.01 -4.84
C LEU A 101 47.24 38.12 -6.06
N THR A 102 48.22 37.89 -6.93
CA THR A 102 48.04 37.10 -8.17
C THR A 102 49.15 36.08 -8.39
N ASP A 103 48.82 35.01 -9.12
CA ASP A 103 49.78 33.99 -9.57
C ASP A 103 50.58 33.37 -8.41
N GLY A 104 49.93 33.07 -7.29
CA GLY A 104 50.52 32.30 -6.18
C GLY A 104 50.39 30.79 -6.36
N ALA A 105 51.21 29.99 -5.68
CA ALA A 105 50.84 28.61 -5.40
C ALA A 105 49.61 28.63 -4.49
N ASN A 106 49.76 29.23 -3.30
CA ASN A 106 48.66 29.81 -2.55
C ASN A 106 48.84 31.34 -2.47
N GLY A 107 47.75 32.09 -2.42
CA GLY A 107 47.81 33.53 -2.18
C GLY A 107 48.36 33.85 -0.79
N VAL A 108 47.74 33.29 0.25
CA VAL A 108 48.22 33.37 1.64
C VAL A 108 48.24 31.98 2.27
N LYS A 109 49.37 31.62 2.86
CA LYS A 109 49.52 30.42 3.66
C LYS A 109 49.76 30.77 5.11
N MET A 110 48.92 30.26 5.99
CA MET A 110 49.02 30.52 7.42
C MET A 110 49.71 29.37 8.15
N GLY A 111 50.59 29.74 9.07
CA GLY A 111 51.16 28.86 10.08
C GLY A 111 50.12 28.42 11.10
N ASN A 112 50.44 28.47 12.39
CA ASN A 112 49.50 28.06 13.45
C ASN A 112 49.15 29.25 14.34
N SER A 113 47.88 29.32 14.73
CA SER A 113 47.38 30.21 15.79
C SER A 113 47.59 31.72 15.54
N GLY A 114 47.64 32.14 14.28
CA GLY A 114 47.70 33.55 13.88
C GLY A 114 46.35 34.11 13.47
N SER A 115 46.33 35.40 13.08
CA SER A 115 45.19 36.09 12.52
C SER A 115 45.51 36.68 11.15
N LEU A 116 44.55 36.61 10.22
CA LEU A 116 44.60 37.30 8.94
C LEU A 116 43.32 38.12 8.78
N SER A 117 43.45 39.41 8.51
CA SER A 117 42.35 40.29 8.14
C SER A 117 42.55 40.78 6.72
N LEU A 118 41.58 40.52 5.84
CA LEU A 118 41.54 41.03 4.47
C LEU A 118 40.52 42.16 4.39
N GLU A 119 40.97 43.35 4.00
CA GLU A 119 40.13 44.55 3.83
C GLU A 119 40.27 45.07 2.39
N GLY A 120 39.28 44.89 1.52
CA GLY A 120 39.37 45.25 0.10
C GLY A 120 40.53 44.56 -0.62
N THR A 121 40.87 43.33 -0.24
CA THR A 121 42.01 42.59 -0.80
C THR A 121 41.51 41.50 -1.74
N ASP A 122 42.04 41.47 -2.96
CA ASP A 122 41.70 40.48 -3.96
C ASP A 122 42.77 39.39 -4.04
N ILE A 123 42.38 38.12 -4.14
CA ILE A 123 43.32 37.00 -4.33
C ILE A 123 42.88 36.14 -5.52
N ASN A 124 43.66 36.21 -6.60
CA ASN A 124 43.27 35.66 -7.88
C ASN A 124 44.34 34.76 -8.51
N ASP A 125 43.91 33.88 -9.42
CA ASP A 125 44.77 33.11 -10.33
C ASP A 125 45.84 32.25 -9.60
N SER A 126 45.56 31.78 -8.38
CA SER A 126 46.45 30.87 -7.67
C SER A 126 46.32 29.44 -8.21
N SER A 127 47.43 28.69 -8.29
CA SER A 127 47.40 27.28 -8.76
C SER A 127 46.91 26.28 -7.72
N GLU A 128 46.82 26.68 -6.45
CA GLU A 128 46.16 25.95 -5.37
C GLU A 128 45.02 26.81 -4.81
N TYR A 129 45.06 27.19 -3.52
CA TYR A 129 43.99 27.95 -2.87
C TYR A 129 44.34 29.43 -2.73
N ALA A 130 43.34 30.30 -2.64
CA ALA A 130 43.61 31.68 -2.24
C ALA A 130 44.14 31.75 -0.79
N ILE A 131 43.55 30.98 0.13
CA ILE A 131 44.00 30.89 1.53
C ILE A 131 44.15 29.43 1.95
N ALA A 132 45.31 29.07 2.48
CA ALA A 132 45.56 27.76 3.10
C ALA A 132 46.01 27.92 4.56
N ALA A 133 45.27 27.37 5.52
CA ALA A 133 45.50 27.59 6.95
C ALA A 133 45.55 26.30 7.78
N ARG A 134 46.39 26.30 8.84
CA ARG A 134 46.60 25.15 9.73
C ARG A 134 46.46 25.51 11.22
N ASN A 135 45.78 24.68 12.00
CA ASN A 135 45.76 24.73 13.47
C ASN A 135 45.47 26.12 14.09
N GLY A 136 44.19 26.44 14.25
CA GLY A 136 43.78 27.48 15.20
C GLY A 136 43.89 28.92 14.72
N ASN A 137 43.92 29.17 13.41
CA ASN A 137 43.97 30.55 12.90
C ASN A 137 42.58 31.21 12.92
N THR A 138 42.55 32.54 12.93
CA THR A 138 41.34 33.35 12.69
C THR A 138 41.52 34.14 11.39
N ILE A 139 40.57 34.04 10.47
CA ILE A 139 40.59 34.73 9.18
C ILE A 139 39.32 35.57 9.10
N ASP A 140 39.48 36.88 9.01
CA ASP A 140 38.39 37.84 8.81
C ASP A 140 38.47 38.41 7.39
N ILE A 141 37.39 38.25 6.63
CA ILE A 141 37.30 38.66 5.23
C ILE A 141 36.20 39.71 5.11
N SER A 142 36.56 40.92 4.72
CA SER A 142 35.60 41.99 4.47
C SER A 142 34.76 41.73 3.21
N ALA A 143 33.59 42.36 3.12
CA ALA A 143 32.67 42.19 2.01
C ALA A 143 33.17 42.71 0.65
N ASP A 144 34.25 43.51 0.64
CA ASP A 144 34.91 44.06 -0.54
C ASP A 144 36.17 43.30 -0.95
N SER A 145 36.52 42.22 -0.25
CA SER A 145 37.60 41.31 -0.65
C SER A 145 37.05 40.24 -1.60
N THR A 146 37.75 39.93 -2.69
CA THR A 146 37.29 38.94 -3.67
C THR A 146 38.28 37.80 -3.94
N PHE A 147 37.75 36.68 -4.42
CA PHE A 147 38.52 35.50 -4.81
C PHE A 147 38.06 35.05 -6.20
N ALA A 148 38.99 34.95 -7.15
CA ALA A 148 38.64 34.51 -8.51
C ALA A 148 39.72 33.60 -9.13
N ASN A 149 39.27 32.62 -9.91
CA ASN A 149 40.12 31.74 -10.71
C ASN A 149 41.24 31.04 -9.92
N ASN A 150 41.00 30.68 -8.66
CA ASN A 150 41.95 29.88 -7.89
C ASN A 150 41.66 28.39 -8.16
N ASP A 151 42.63 27.67 -8.71
CA ASP A 151 42.44 26.33 -9.31
C ASP A 151 41.88 25.29 -8.32
N ALA A 152 42.31 25.32 -7.06
CA ALA A 152 41.82 24.39 -6.02
C ALA A 152 40.67 24.98 -5.19
N GLY A 153 40.43 26.29 -5.27
CA GLY A 153 39.33 26.96 -4.57
C GLY A 153 39.74 28.19 -3.77
N ALA A 154 38.80 28.73 -3.01
CA ALA A 154 39.02 29.91 -2.18
C ALA A 154 39.83 29.55 -0.92
N ILE A 155 39.38 28.54 -0.17
CA ILE A 155 39.89 28.31 1.19
C ILE A 155 40.12 26.82 1.46
N SER A 156 41.28 26.48 2.00
CA SER A 156 41.59 25.17 2.58
C SER A 156 41.97 25.30 4.06
N LEU A 157 41.18 24.69 4.94
CA LEU A 157 41.37 24.74 6.40
C LEU A 157 41.67 23.36 6.97
N ASN A 158 42.73 23.28 7.78
CA ASN A 158 43.04 22.08 8.55
C ASN A 158 43.14 22.40 10.04
N SER A 159 42.30 21.76 10.85
CA SER A 159 42.29 21.78 12.31
C SER A 159 41.96 23.14 12.95
N ARG A 160 40.73 23.28 13.48
CA ARG A 160 40.33 24.35 14.44
C ARG A 160 40.51 25.81 13.97
N ASN A 161 40.51 26.08 12.67
CA ASN A 161 40.52 27.46 12.18
C ASN A 161 39.11 28.07 12.27
N THR A 162 39.05 29.40 12.35
CA THR A 162 37.81 30.18 12.26
C THR A 162 37.92 31.12 11.05
N VAL A 163 36.93 31.11 10.18
CA VAL A 163 36.77 32.05 9.06
C VAL A 163 35.47 32.81 9.26
N ASN A 164 35.53 34.14 9.21
CA ASN A 164 34.36 35.01 9.17
C ASN A 164 34.42 35.83 7.88
N ALA A 165 33.47 35.63 6.96
CA ALA A 165 33.36 36.41 5.73
C ALA A 165 32.10 37.27 5.77
N ALA A 166 32.26 38.59 5.73
CA ALA A 166 31.16 39.55 5.85
C ALA A 166 30.32 39.70 4.56
N GLY A 167 30.70 39.03 3.48
CA GLY A 167 30.06 39.11 2.18
C GLY A 167 30.06 37.77 1.47
N ASP A 168 29.93 37.81 0.15
CA ASP A 168 29.92 36.61 -0.67
C ASP A 168 31.33 36.02 -0.79
N LEU A 169 31.42 34.69 -0.87
CA LEU A 169 32.67 33.99 -1.12
C LEU A 169 32.60 33.22 -2.44
N ASN A 170 33.62 33.39 -3.29
CA ASN A 170 33.68 32.75 -4.60
C ASN A 170 34.84 31.74 -4.65
N GLY A 171 34.52 30.49 -4.94
CA GLY A 171 35.45 29.37 -5.03
C GLY A 171 35.14 28.26 -4.03
N ALA A 172 35.71 27.09 -4.27
CA ALA A 172 35.51 25.93 -3.40
C ALA A 172 36.08 26.15 -1.99
N ILE A 173 35.45 25.54 -0.99
CA ILE A 173 35.93 25.51 0.39
C ILE A 173 36.16 24.06 0.81
N GLU A 174 37.37 23.78 1.30
CA GLU A 174 37.69 22.53 1.97
C GLU A 174 37.97 22.77 3.46
N VAL A 175 37.20 22.11 4.32
CA VAL A 175 37.39 22.18 5.78
C VAL A 175 37.58 20.80 6.38
N ASN A 176 38.67 20.63 7.12
CA ASN A 176 39.01 19.37 7.76
C ASN A 176 39.34 19.56 9.25
N ASP A 177 38.68 18.80 10.12
CA ASP A 177 38.86 18.74 11.57
C ASP A 177 38.47 20.02 12.34
N ARG A 178 37.22 20.10 12.80
CA ARG A 178 36.75 21.09 13.81
C ARG A 178 36.95 22.56 13.44
N ASN A 179 36.90 22.94 12.17
CA ASN A 179 36.90 24.35 11.78
C ASN A 179 35.52 24.97 11.94
N THR A 180 35.48 26.29 12.05
CA THR A 180 34.28 27.11 11.97
C THR A 180 34.40 28.02 10.76
N VAL A 181 33.41 28.00 9.88
CA VAL A 181 33.29 28.92 8.74
C VAL A 181 31.92 29.59 8.84
N ASP A 182 31.92 30.92 8.87
CA ASP A 182 30.72 31.74 8.88
C ASP A 182 30.79 32.74 7.72
N ILE A 183 29.83 32.66 6.82
CA ILE A 183 29.73 33.50 5.61
C ILE A 183 28.38 34.21 5.71
N ASP A 184 28.39 35.53 5.89
CA ASP A 184 27.16 36.33 5.98
C ASP A 184 26.40 36.39 4.63
N GLY A 185 27.13 36.24 3.52
CA GLY A 185 26.61 36.28 2.15
C GLY A 185 26.30 34.90 1.55
N SER A 186 26.37 34.83 0.22
CA SER A 186 26.26 33.59 -0.55
C SER A 186 27.64 32.96 -0.76
N LEU A 187 27.67 31.65 -0.99
CA LEU A 187 28.86 30.91 -1.42
C LEU A 187 28.64 30.44 -2.86
N THR A 188 29.58 30.73 -3.76
CA THR A 188 29.62 30.12 -5.10
C THR A 188 30.79 29.16 -5.19
N GLY A 189 30.54 27.87 -5.32
CA GLY A 189 31.55 26.82 -5.38
C GLY A 189 31.18 25.61 -4.52
N THR A 190 32.01 24.56 -4.59
CA THR A 190 31.75 23.34 -3.84
C THR A 190 32.19 23.47 -2.37
N VAL A 191 31.46 22.81 -1.47
CA VAL A 191 31.83 22.68 -0.06
C VAL A 191 32.21 21.25 0.24
N VAL A 192 33.41 21.04 0.78
CA VAL A 192 33.84 19.73 1.29
C VAL A 192 34.20 19.85 2.77
N GLY A 193 33.44 19.15 3.62
CA GLY A 193 33.65 19.14 5.08
C GLY A 193 33.99 17.75 5.62
N ASP A 194 35.14 17.60 6.26
CA ASP A 194 35.55 16.37 6.95
C ASP A 194 35.75 16.56 8.46
N ASP A 195 35.09 15.71 9.24
CA ASP A 195 35.19 15.62 10.70
C ASP A 195 34.91 16.93 11.50
N LEU A 196 33.69 17.03 12.06
CA LEU A 196 33.33 17.95 13.15
C LEU A 196 33.39 19.46 12.82
N ASN A 197 33.28 19.87 11.57
CA ASN A 197 33.26 21.30 11.21
C ASN A 197 31.88 21.92 11.47
N THR A 198 31.85 23.23 11.65
CA THR A 198 30.63 24.05 11.65
C THR A 198 30.72 25.03 10.48
N ILE A 199 29.77 24.96 9.55
CA ILE A 199 29.71 25.77 8.34
C ILE A 199 28.35 26.49 8.34
N SER A 200 28.39 27.81 8.23
CA SER A 200 27.22 28.70 8.19
C SER A 200 27.33 29.56 6.94
N ILE A 201 26.28 29.53 6.09
CA ILE A 201 26.14 30.33 4.88
C ILE A 201 24.84 31.11 5.03
N GLY A 202 24.91 32.43 5.06
CA GLY A 202 23.79 33.31 5.42
C GLY A 202 22.69 33.38 4.36
N LYS A 203 23.02 33.02 3.11
CA LYS A 203 22.10 32.97 1.96
C LYS A 203 22.29 31.64 1.21
N ASP A 204 22.46 31.71 -0.12
CA ASP A 204 22.59 30.56 -1.01
C ASP A 204 23.96 29.91 -0.94
N ALA A 205 23.97 28.59 -1.08
CA ALA A 205 25.12 27.80 -1.47
C ALA A 205 24.95 27.35 -2.93
N VAL A 206 25.62 28.02 -3.86
CA VAL A 206 25.59 27.71 -5.29
C VAL A 206 26.69 26.69 -5.59
N GLY A 207 26.28 25.44 -5.81
CA GLY A 207 27.16 24.29 -6.07
C GLY A 207 27.03 23.17 -5.03
N ASP A 208 27.72 22.07 -5.30
CA ASP A 208 27.57 20.84 -4.52
C ASP A 208 28.17 20.94 -3.11
N ILE A 209 27.46 20.32 -2.16
CA ILE A 209 27.91 20.18 -0.78
C ILE A 209 28.18 18.70 -0.46
N THR A 210 29.41 18.40 -0.04
CA THR A 210 29.82 17.07 0.45
C THR A 210 30.30 17.14 1.91
N LEU A 211 29.61 16.46 2.81
CA LEU A 211 29.95 16.38 4.23
C LEU A 211 30.26 14.94 4.63
N HIS A 212 31.43 14.65 5.17
CA HIS A 212 31.82 13.28 5.49
C HIS A 212 31.32 12.81 6.86
N ARG A 213 31.75 13.45 7.95
CA ARG A 213 31.41 12.96 9.30
C ARG A 213 31.18 14.08 10.30
N SER A 214 30.02 14.03 10.96
CA SER A 214 29.70 14.83 12.13
C SER A 214 29.88 16.34 11.96
N ASN A 215 29.68 16.85 10.75
CA ASN A 215 29.65 18.28 10.49
C ASN A 215 28.28 18.88 10.84
N ASN A 216 28.28 20.18 11.16
CA ASN A 216 27.08 20.99 11.24
C ASN A 216 27.08 21.96 10.05
N LEU A 217 26.00 21.96 9.26
CA LEU A 217 25.80 22.88 8.15
C LEU A 217 24.49 23.65 8.35
N THR A 218 24.54 24.96 8.13
CA THR A 218 23.37 25.81 8.02
C THR A 218 23.49 26.66 6.77
N VAL A 219 22.45 26.61 5.92
CA VAL A 219 22.30 27.44 4.71
C VAL A 219 21.03 28.26 4.92
N GLY A 220 21.15 29.57 4.81
CA GLY A 220 20.10 30.53 5.16
C GLY A 220 19.01 30.70 4.10
N ASP A 221 19.24 30.17 2.90
CA ASP A 221 18.29 30.14 1.79
C ASP A 221 18.43 28.76 1.10
N ASP A 222 18.91 28.72 -0.15
CA ASP A 222 18.95 27.53 -1.00
C ASP A 222 20.32 26.82 -1.08
N ILE A 223 20.29 25.52 -1.39
CA ILE A 223 21.39 24.82 -2.05
C ILE A 223 21.04 24.68 -3.54
N ASP A 224 21.67 25.50 -4.39
CA ASP A 224 21.58 25.39 -5.86
C ASP A 224 22.58 24.34 -6.37
N GLY A 225 22.30 23.08 -6.05
CA GLY A 225 23.13 21.91 -6.35
C GLY A 225 22.75 20.69 -5.51
N SER A 226 23.61 19.68 -5.52
CA SER A 226 23.38 18.42 -4.81
C SER A 226 23.92 18.42 -3.37
N LEU A 227 23.25 17.70 -2.47
CA LEU A 227 23.70 17.45 -1.09
C LEU A 227 24.13 16.00 -0.89
N THR A 228 25.41 15.77 -0.58
CA THR A 228 25.93 14.46 -0.16
C THR A 228 26.41 14.50 1.28
N ALA A 229 25.72 13.81 2.18
CA ALA A 229 26.10 13.69 3.59
C ALA A 229 26.46 12.25 3.96
N GLY A 230 27.64 12.04 4.54
CA GLY A 230 28.11 10.77 5.08
C GLY A 230 27.43 10.43 6.42
N ASP A 231 28.20 10.40 7.50
CA ASP A 231 27.70 9.90 8.78
C ASP A 231 27.61 10.99 9.86
N GLY A 232 26.45 11.09 10.51
CA GLY A 232 26.30 11.83 11.76
C GLY A 232 26.24 13.35 11.62
N ASN A 233 25.94 13.88 10.44
CA ASN A 233 25.89 15.32 10.18
C ASN A 233 24.54 15.92 10.64
N THR A 234 24.56 17.19 11.02
CA THR A 234 23.35 18.00 11.26
C THR A 234 23.28 19.06 10.18
N ILE A 235 22.22 19.06 9.37
CA ILE A 235 22.09 19.92 8.19
C ILE A 235 20.75 20.64 8.27
N SER A 236 20.78 21.96 8.08
CA SER A 236 19.58 22.80 7.98
C SER A 236 19.70 23.67 6.73
N VAL A 237 18.73 23.55 5.84
CA VAL A 237 18.56 24.40 4.65
C VAL A 237 17.23 25.11 4.83
N ALA A 238 17.22 26.44 4.70
CA ALA A 238 16.07 27.25 5.05
C ALA A 238 14.95 27.16 4.03
N ASP A 239 15.29 26.95 2.75
CA ASP A 239 14.34 26.81 1.65
C ASP A 239 14.64 25.50 0.89
N ASP A 240 15.24 25.55 -0.31
CA ASP A 240 15.33 24.38 -1.21
C ASP A 240 16.70 23.70 -1.28
N ILE A 241 16.68 22.42 -1.67
CA ILE A 241 17.79 21.72 -2.33
C ILE A 241 17.36 21.46 -3.77
N TYR A 242 17.98 22.11 -4.76
CA TYR A 242 17.49 22.08 -6.14
C TYR A 242 17.68 20.75 -6.89
N GLU A 243 18.60 19.89 -6.44
CA GLU A 243 18.89 18.59 -7.07
C GLU A 243 18.69 17.44 -6.05
N ASP A 244 19.62 16.47 -6.03
CA ASP A 244 19.57 15.26 -5.22
C ASP A 244 20.03 15.48 -3.77
N ALA A 245 19.46 14.70 -2.86
CA ALA A 245 19.97 14.53 -1.50
C ALA A 245 20.36 13.06 -1.21
N THR A 246 21.66 12.80 -1.04
CA THR A 246 22.20 11.49 -0.67
C THR A 246 22.75 11.47 0.75
N LEU A 247 22.11 10.68 1.61
CA LEU A 247 22.37 10.63 3.05
C LEU A 247 22.86 9.25 3.50
N GLY A 248 23.99 9.25 4.20
CA GLY A 248 24.58 8.08 4.84
C GLY A 248 23.83 7.70 6.11
N ARG A 249 24.50 7.68 7.26
CA ARG A 249 23.91 7.17 8.50
C ARG A 249 23.85 8.23 9.59
N LYS A 250 22.77 8.23 10.38
CA LYS A 250 22.64 9.09 11.57
C LYS A 250 22.69 10.59 11.29
N ASN A 251 22.29 11.01 10.10
CA ASN A 251 22.15 12.43 9.80
C ASN A 251 20.81 12.93 10.34
N THR A 252 20.80 14.19 10.78
CA THR A 252 19.58 14.97 10.99
C THR A 252 19.55 16.03 9.92
N VAL A 253 18.51 16.02 9.08
CA VAL A 253 18.38 16.96 7.96
C VAL A 253 17.03 17.67 8.06
N THR A 254 17.03 18.99 7.89
CA THR A 254 15.82 19.79 7.74
C THR A 254 15.95 20.65 6.50
N VAL A 255 14.96 20.58 5.62
CA VAL A 255 14.81 21.39 4.41
C VAL A 255 13.48 22.13 4.53
N GLY A 256 13.48 23.44 4.30
CA GLY A 256 12.32 24.29 4.56
C GLY A 256 11.18 24.08 3.59
N ASP A 257 11.49 23.94 2.30
CA ASP A 257 10.53 23.70 1.24
C ASP A 257 10.84 22.37 0.54
N ARG A 258 11.59 22.34 -0.56
CA ARG A 258 11.66 21.17 -1.45
C ARG A 258 13.04 20.53 -1.58
N ILE A 259 13.05 19.23 -1.90
CA ILE A 259 14.18 18.57 -2.57
C ILE A 259 13.79 18.35 -4.04
N GLY A 260 14.60 18.90 -4.94
CA GLY A 260 14.30 19.09 -6.35
C GLY A 260 14.05 17.79 -7.11
N ASP A 261 14.89 16.79 -6.85
CA ASP A 261 14.94 15.49 -7.53
C ASP A 261 14.83 14.33 -6.51
N ASP A 262 15.84 13.46 -6.41
CA ASP A 262 15.80 12.22 -5.61
C ASP A 262 16.26 12.39 -4.15
N LEU A 263 15.62 11.64 -3.24
CA LEU A 263 16.07 11.48 -1.86
C LEU A 263 16.55 10.04 -1.58
N THR A 264 17.86 9.86 -1.49
CA THR A 264 18.50 8.57 -1.18
C THR A 264 19.05 8.50 0.25
N ILE A 265 18.57 7.55 1.06
CA ILE A 265 18.86 7.48 2.50
C ILE A 265 19.37 6.09 2.91
N LYS A 266 20.51 5.99 3.60
CA LYS A 266 20.99 4.69 4.12
C LYS A 266 20.29 4.26 5.41
N SER A 267 20.69 4.75 6.59
CA SER A 267 20.09 4.22 7.83
C SER A 267 20.16 5.14 9.03
N LYS A 268 19.13 5.10 9.89
CA LYS A 268 19.08 5.84 11.15
C LYS A 268 19.10 7.36 11.00
N ASN A 269 18.58 7.87 9.88
CA ASN A 269 18.47 9.30 9.68
C ASN A 269 17.10 9.80 10.17
N THR A 270 17.05 11.05 10.59
CA THR A 270 15.81 11.79 10.86
C THR A 270 15.78 12.96 9.88
N ILE A 271 14.78 13.02 9.02
CA ILE A 271 14.72 13.96 7.91
C ILE A 271 13.33 14.61 7.91
N ASN A 272 13.31 15.94 7.78
CA ASN A 272 12.10 16.72 7.64
C ASN A 272 12.22 17.63 6.42
N VAL A 273 11.26 17.55 5.51
CA VAL A 273 11.15 18.40 4.31
C VAL A 273 9.78 19.07 4.36
N GLY A 274 9.74 20.40 4.39
CA GLY A 274 8.50 21.14 4.60
C GLY A 274 7.52 21.11 3.42
N GLY A 275 8.03 20.85 2.22
CA GLY A 275 7.30 20.76 0.95
C GLY A 275 7.53 19.42 0.25
N ASP A 276 7.81 19.47 -1.05
CA ASP A 276 7.82 18.31 -1.93
C ASP A 276 9.18 17.58 -2.01
N ILE A 277 9.16 16.31 -2.42
CA ILE A 277 10.28 15.62 -3.07
C ILE A 277 9.91 15.47 -4.54
N GLY A 278 10.80 15.91 -5.43
CA GLY A 278 10.49 15.97 -6.86
C GLY A 278 10.27 14.64 -7.52
N ASP A 279 11.14 13.66 -7.24
CA ASP A 279 11.16 12.36 -7.92
C ASP A 279 11.03 11.23 -6.87
N ASP A 280 12.05 10.37 -6.71
CA ASP A 280 11.97 9.14 -5.92
C ASP A 280 12.44 9.30 -4.46
N ILE A 281 11.88 8.48 -3.57
CA ILE A 281 12.46 8.21 -2.24
C ILE A 281 13.02 6.79 -2.18
N SER A 282 14.32 6.68 -1.93
CA SER A 282 15.02 5.41 -1.71
C SER A 282 15.61 5.29 -0.31
N ALA A 283 14.90 4.62 0.61
CA ALA A 283 15.31 4.51 2.01
C ALA A 283 15.77 3.11 2.43
N GLY A 284 16.89 3.04 3.15
CA GLY A 284 17.39 1.80 3.75
C GLY A 284 16.63 1.43 5.01
N ASN A 285 17.29 1.43 6.18
CA ASN A 285 16.67 0.90 7.41
C ASN A 285 16.66 1.91 8.55
N TRP A 286 15.62 1.86 9.39
CA TRP A 286 15.53 2.64 10.63
C TRP A 286 15.53 4.15 10.42
N ASN A 287 14.97 4.65 9.32
CA ASN A 287 14.86 6.09 9.09
C ASN A 287 13.48 6.60 9.53
N GLU A 288 13.45 7.85 9.95
CA GLU A 288 12.24 8.63 10.22
C GLU A 288 12.22 9.78 9.21
N LEU A 289 11.16 9.84 8.40
CA LEU A 289 11.04 10.80 7.31
C LEU A 289 9.65 11.44 7.34
N THR A 290 9.62 12.77 7.37
CA THR A 290 8.40 13.57 7.31
C THR A 290 8.50 14.50 6.11
N ILE A 291 7.50 14.45 5.23
CA ILE A 291 7.38 15.27 4.02
C ILE A 291 6.05 16.04 4.11
N GLY A 292 6.10 17.37 4.11
CA GLY A 292 4.90 18.22 4.21
C GLY A 292 4.13 18.37 2.90
N GLY A 293 4.71 17.96 1.77
CA GLY A 293 4.11 17.98 0.44
C GLY A 293 4.00 16.60 -0.19
N ASN A 294 4.22 16.54 -1.51
CA ASN A 294 4.09 15.36 -2.34
C ASN A 294 5.43 14.68 -2.60
N VAL A 295 5.37 13.44 -3.09
CA VAL A 295 6.48 12.73 -3.73
C VAL A 295 6.10 12.54 -5.19
N GLY A 296 6.91 13.01 -6.13
CA GLY A 296 6.54 12.99 -7.55
C GLY A 296 6.44 11.59 -8.14
N ASP A 297 7.37 10.70 -7.78
CA ASP A 297 7.44 9.34 -8.34
C ASP A 297 7.37 8.25 -7.23
N ASP A 298 8.29 7.29 -7.21
CA ASP A 298 8.18 6.05 -6.44
C ASP A 298 8.80 6.15 -5.03
N ILE A 299 8.26 5.35 -4.11
CA ILE A 299 8.82 5.15 -2.77
C ILE A 299 9.31 3.72 -2.63
N SER A 300 10.60 3.56 -2.36
CA SER A 300 11.24 2.26 -2.14
C SER A 300 11.97 2.22 -0.81
N VAL A 301 11.38 1.51 0.17
CA VAL A 301 11.97 1.41 1.51
C VAL A 301 12.31 -0.04 1.88
N LYS A 302 13.42 -0.21 2.60
CA LYS A 302 13.78 -1.50 3.21
C LYS A 302 13.03 -1.66 4.51
N SER A 303 13.70 -1.72 5.67
CA SER A 303 13.10 -2.22 6.91
C SER A 303 13.05 -1.21 8.04
N ALA A 304 11.97 -1.25 8.82
CA ALA A 304 11.80 -0.50 10.06
C ALA A 304 11.89 1.02 9.88
N ASN A 305 11.38 1.54 8.78
CA ASN A 305 11.27 2.99 8.55
C ASN A 305 9.88 3.48 8.94
N ASP A 306 9.83 4.74 9.38
CA ASP A 306 8.61 5.51 9.59
C ASP A 306 8.58 6.64 8.56
N LEU A 307 7.55 6.67 7.72
CA LEU A 307 7.39 7.63 6.63
C LEU A 307 5.99 8.25 6.70
N SER A 308 5.95 9.58 6.86
CA SER A 308 4.74 10.40 6.84
C SER A 308 4.82 11.39 5.68
N ILE A 309 3.77 11.44 4.87
CA ILE A 309 3.61 12.31 3.71
C ILE A 309 2.25 12.97 3.82
N ASP A 310 2.22 14.29 3.96
CA ASP A 310 0.97 15.06 4.12
C ASP A 310 0.26 15.31 2.76
N GLY A 311 0.89 14.93 1.64
CA GLY A 311 0.38 15.03 0.28
C GLY A 311 0.20 13.69 -0.44
N ASN A 312 0.38 13.71 -1.77
CA ASN A 312 0.23 12.55 -2.65
C ASN A 312 1.57 11.89 -2.98
N VAL A 313 1.51 10.64 -3.45
CA VAL A 313 2.62 9.93 -4.09
C VAL A 313 2.24 9.69 -5.55
N GLY A 314 2.95 10.29 -6.51
CA GLY A 314 2.61 10.15 -7.92
C GLY A 314 2.88 8.75 -8.48
N GLY A 315 3.90 8.06 -7.97
CA GLY A 315 4.23 6.67 -8.31
C GLY A 315 3.63 5.64 -7.35
N GLY A 316 4.36 4.55 -7.16
CA GLY A 316 3.99 3.40 -6.33
C GLY A 316 4.80 3.31 -5.03
N ILE A 317 4.35 2.45 -4.12
CA ILE A 317 5.03 2.21 -2.83
C ILE A 317 5.51 0.77 -2.74
N THR A 318 6.82 0.58 -2.58
CA THR A 318 7.43 -0.72 -2.29
C THR A 318 8.10 -0.74 -0.92
N GLY A 319 7.62 -1.61 -0.03
CA GLY A 319 8.13 -1.71 1.35
C GLY A 319 8.40 -3.14 1.83
N LYS A 320 9.41 -3.33 2.70
CA LYS A 320 9.75 -4.65 3.27
C LYS A 320 10.15 -4.65 4.75
N ASN A 321 9.42 -5.40 5.56
CA ASN A 321 9.74 -5.71 6.96
C ASN A 321 9.57 -4.50 7.90
N ALA A 322 8.42 -4.45 8.58
CA ALA A 322 8.18 -3.58 9.74
C ALA A 322 8.23 -2.07 9.44
N ASN A 323 7.82 -1.61 8.25
CA ASN A 323 7.70 -0.18 7.99
C ASN A 323 6.32 0.34 8.37
N THR A 324 6.24 1.63 8.63
CA THR A 324 5.00 2.39 8.74
C THR A 324 5.00 3.43 7.64
N PHE A 325 3.91 3.48 6.88
CA PHE A 325 3.65 4.48 5.84
C PHE A 325 2.34 5.17 6.17
N SER A 326 2.36 6.50 6.19
CA SER A 326 1.18 7.35 6.27
C SER A 326 1.22 8.32 5.09
N VAL A 327 0.26 8.22 4.20
CA VAL A 327 0.07 9.14 3.07
C VAL A 327 -1.31 9.75 3.24
N ASP A 328 -1.40 11.04 3.51
CA ASP A 328 -2.70 11.70 3.74
C ASP A 328 -3.53 11.82 2.44
N GLY A 329 -2.87 11.82 1.28
CA GLY A 329 -3.49 11.87 -0.05
C GLY A 329 -3.56 10.53 -0.78
N ASP A 330 -3.44 10.60 -2.12
CA ASP A 330 -3.53 9.46 -3.04
C ASP A 330 -2.16 8.83 -3.34
N VAL A 331 -2.17 7.57 -3.77
CA VAL A 331 -1.02 6.88 -4.39
C VAL A 331 -1.35 6.55 -5.84
N GLY A 332 -0.62 7.12 -6.79
CA GLY A 332 -0.97 7.08 -8.22
C GLY A 332 -0.80 5.72 -8.90
N ALA A 333 0.01 4.82 -8.34
CA ALA A 333 0.30 3.50 -8.93
C ALA A 333 0.21 2.35 -7.90
N ASP A 334 0.88 1.23 -8.20
CA ASP A 334 0.80 0.01 -7.40
C ASP A 334 1.47 0.14 -6.02
N ILE A 335 0.88 -0.52 -5.03
CA ILE A 335 1.49 -0.69 -3.71
C ILE A 335 1.84 -2.15 -3.48
N THR A 336 3.11 -2.42 -3.16
CA THR A 336 3.60 -3.75 -2.79
C THR A 336 4.37 -3.73 -1.48
N VAL A 337 3.79 -4.32 -0.43
CA VAL A 337 4.44 -4.41 0.90
C VAL A 337 4.51 -5.83 1.45
N LYS A 338 5.55 -6.07 2.25
CA LYS A 338 5.84 -7.41 2.80
C LYS A 338 6.22 -7.31 4.28
N ASN A 339 5.79 -8.30 5.05
CA ASN A 339 6.18 -8.59 6.43
C ASN A 339 5.90 -7.45 7.41
N LYS A 340 4.73 -7.44 8.07
CA LYS A 340 4.45 -6.52 9.19
C LYS A 340 4.54 -5.03 8.84
N THR A 341 4.10 -4.64 7.66
CA THR A 341 4.03 -3.21 7.30
C THR A 341 2.66 -2.66 7.68
N ASP A 342 2.65 -1.47 8.26
CA ASP A 342 1.43 -0.71 8.49
C ASP A 342 1.37 0.35 7.38
N LEU A 343 0.26 0.40 6.64
CA LEU A 343 0.03 1.35 5.56
C LEU A 343 -1.31 2.05 5.79
N ASP A 344 -1.27 3.38 5.84
CA ASP A 344 -2.43 4.26 5.84
C ASP A 344 -2.35 5.17 4.62
N VAL A 345 -3.37 5.13 3.75
CA VAL A 345 -3.54 6.00 2.59
C VAL A 345 -4.88 6.71 2.77
N GLY A 346 -4.88 8.02 2.96
CA GLY A 346 -6.08 8.81 3.23
C GLY A 346 -7.00 8.93 2.02
N GLY A 347 -6.46 8.84 0.80
CA GLY A 347 -7.20 8.85 -0.45
C GLY A 347 -7.28 7.49 -1.14
N GLU A 348 -7.13 7.49 -2.46
CA GLU A 348 -7.24 6.32 -3.34
C GLU A 348 -5.88 5.69 -3.68
N ILE A 349 -5.90 4.42 -4.10
CA ILE A 349 -4.79 3.75 -4.77
C ILE A 349 -5.14 3.61 -6.25
N GLY A 350 -4.34 4.20 -7.13
CA GLY A 350 -4.55 4.19 -8.59
C GLY A 350 -4.27 2.83 -9.27
N GLY A 351 -3.56 1.93 -8.61
CA GLY A 351 -3.19 0.61 -9.14
C GLY A 351 -3.49 -0.56 -8.20
N ASP A 352 -2.67 -1.61 -8.29
CA ASP A 352 -2.84 -2.84 -7.52
C ASP A 352 -2.36 -2.69 -6.06
N LEU A 353 -3.02 -3.37 -5.13
CA LEU A 353 -2.58 -3.49 -3.73
C LEU A 353 -2.14 -4.91 -3.40
N THR A 354 -0.84 -5.11 -3.20
CA THR A 354 -0.26 -6.42 -2.85
C THR A 354 0.35 -6.45 -1.45
N GLY A 355 -0.22 -7.30 -0.58
CA GLY A 355 0.21 -7.49 0.80
C GLY A 355 0.65 -8.91 1.13
N LYS A 356 1.91 -9.10 1.56
CA LYS A 356 2.42 -10.39 2.03
C LYS A 356 2.78 -10.41 3.50
N ASP A 357 2.14 -11.27 4.28
CA ASP A 357 2.50 -11.65 5.65
C ASP A 357 2.34 -10.54 6.72
N ARG A 358 1.17 -10.50 7.38
CA ARG A 358 0.88 -9.68 8.58
C ARG A 358 0.94 -8.17 8.40
N ASN A 359 0.51 -7.65 7.26
CA ASN A 359 0.42 -6.20 7.07
C ASN A 359 -0.98 -5.71 7.47
N ASP A 360 -1.04 -4.47 7.95
CA ASP A 360 -2.30 -3.79 8.23
C ASP A 360 -2.43 -2.63 7.21
N PHE A 361 -3.53 -2.64 6.45
CA PHE A 361 -3.84 -1.70 5.39
C PHE A 361 -5.10 -0.92 5.72
N ASN A 362 -5.02 0.39 5.61
CA ASN A 362 -6.15 1.30 5.64
C ASN A 362 -6.09 2.20 4.41
N VAL A 363 -7.13 2.14 3.57
CA VAL A 363 -7.27 2.97 2.36
C VAL A 363 -8.57 3.73 2.51
N GLY A 364 -8.50 5.06 2.48
CA GLY A 364 -9.64 5.95 2.76
C GLY A 364 -10.67 6.01 1.63
N GLY A 365 -10.25 5.81 0.38
CA GLY A 365 -11.11 5.70 -0.80
C GLY A 365 -11.00 4.35 -1.50
N ASP A 366 -10.94 4.39 -2.83
CA ASP A 366 -10.91 3.23 -3.72
C ASP A 366 -9.54 2.55 -3.83
N VAL A 367 -9.59 1.27 -4.23
CA VAL A 367 -8.47 0.61 -4.90
C VAL A 367 -8.83 0.38 -6.37
N ASN A 368 -8.20 1.15 -7.26
CA ASN A 368 -8.44 1.17 -8.71
C ASN A 368 -7.76 0.00 -9.47
N GLY A 369 -7.49 -1.11 -8.77
CA GLY A 369 -6.82 -2.29 -9.31
C GLY A 369 -7.14 -3.56 -8.53
N THR A 370 -6.33 -4.60 -8.73
CA THR A 370 -6.48 -5.90 -8.05
C THR A 370 -5.90 -5.82 -6.63
N VAL A 371 -6.64 -6.36 -5.67
CA VAL A 371 -6.18 -6.53 -4.29
C VAL A 371 -5.73 -7.96 -4.05
N THR A 372 -4.46 -8.16 -3.72
CA THR A 372 -3.90 -9.48 -3.35
C THR A 372 -3.33 -9.48 -1.93
N VAL A 373 -4.03 -10.13 -0.99
CA VAL A 373 -3.59 -10.29 0.40
C VAL A 373 -3.31 -11.74 0.77
N ASN A 374 -2.05 -12.04 1.06
CA ASN A 374 -1.62 -13.42 1.23
C ASN A 374 -1.92 -14.04 2.60
N ARG A 375 -1.36 -13.49 3.68
CA ARG A 375 -1.36 -14.21 4.95
C ARG A 375 -1.45 -13.29 6.15
N ARG A 376 -2.53 -13.43 6.92
CA ARG A 376 -2.75 -12.69 8.18
C ARG A 376 -2.71 -11.18 8.01
N ASN A 377 -3.11 -10.67 6.85
CA ASN A 377 -3.22 -9.23 6.66
C ASN A 377 -4.60 -8.75 7.15
N THR A 378 -4.65 -7.51 7.62
CA THR A 378 -5.90 -6.77 7.82
C THR A 378 -5.99 -5.74 6.70
N LEU A 379 -7.15 -5.63 6.05
CA LEU A 379 -7.40 -4.63 5.01
C LEU A 379 -8.75 -3.96 5.29
N THR A 380 -8.75 -2.62 5.26
CA THR A 380 -9.95 -1.80 5.17
C THR A 380 -9.83 -0.91 3.93
N VAL A 381 -10.87 -0.93 3.09
CA VAL A 381 -11.05 -0.03 1.95
C VAL A 381 -12.30 0.80 2.22
N GLY A 382 -12.16 2.12 2.12
CA GLY A 382 -13.17 3.09 2.51
C GLY A 382 -14.34 3.19 1.52
N ASP A 383 -14.10 2.84 0.26
CA ASP A 383 -15.08 2.81 -0.82
C ASP A 383 -14.99 1.46 -1.59
N ASP A 384 -14.62 1.46 -2.88
CA ASP A 384 -14.68 0.31 -3.79
C ASP A 384 -13.33 -0.42 -4.00
N ILE A 385 -13.41 -1.70 -4.38
CA ILE A 385 -12.35 -2.39 -5.13
C ILE A 385 -12.82 -2.59 -6.57
N THR A 386 -12.16 -1.93 -7.53
CA THR A 386 -12.56 -1.99 -8.94
C THR A 386 -12.05 -3.23 -9.68
N GLY A 387 -11.01 -3.88 -9.16
CA GLY A 387 -10.44 -5.13 -9.69
C GLY A 387 -10.84 -6.36 -8.87
N ASP A 388 -10.11 -7.46 -9.09
CA ASP A 388 -10.35 -8.70 -8.34
C ASP A 388 -9.88 -8.56 -6.89
N LEU A 389 -10.53 -9.26 -5.97
CA LEU A 389 -10.06 -9.48 -4.61
C LEU A 389 -9.54 -10.92 -4.45
N VAL A 390 -8.25 -11.08 -4.14
CA VAL A 390 -7.62 -12.39 -3.90
C VAL A 390 -7.04 -12.48 -2.49
N ALA A 391 -7.63 -13.32 -1.64
CA ALA A 391 -7.24 -13.48 -0.24
C ALA A 391 -6.83 -14.92 0.13
N ASN A 392 -5.53 -15.18 0.28
CA ASN A 392 -5.06 -16.57 0.39
C ASN A 392 -5.27 -17.23 1.78
N ALA A 393 -4.90 -16.60 2.89
CA ALA A 393 -5.01 -17.25 4.19
C ALA A 393 -5.08 -16.34 5.42
N LYS A 394 -6.09 -16.53 6.26
CA LYS A 394 -6.21 -15.85 7.57
C LYS A 394 -6.27 -14.33 7.49
N ASN A 395 -6.74 -13.77 6.39
CA ASN A 395 -6.89 -12.33 6.26
C ASN A 395 -8.24 -11.87 6.82
N THR A 396 -8.33 -10.61 7.24
CA THR A 396 -9.58 -9.93 7.56
C THR A 396 -9.69 -8.75 6.62
N ILE A 397 -10.75 -8.71 5.83
CA ILE A 397 -10.95 -7.71 4.76
C ILE A 397 -12.33 -7.09 4.96
N ASN A 398 -12.36 -5.75 4.98
CA ASN A 398 -13.58 -4.97 4.99
C ASN A 398 -13.54 -4.00 3.80
N VAL A 399 -14.55 -4.08 2.95
CA VAL A 399 -14.80 -3.14 1.85
C VAL A 399 -16.13 -2.46 2.17
N GLN A 400 -16.16 -1.13 2.23
CA GLN A 400 -17.36 -0.39 2.65
C GLN A 400 -18.43 -0.36 1.57
N ASP A 401 -18.05 -0.36 0.29
CA ASP A 401 -18.98 -0.37 -0.83
C ASP A 401 -18.79 -1.67 -1.64
N ASP A 402 -18.43 -1.61 -2.93
CA ASP A 402 -18.49 -2.77 -3.84
C ASP A 402 -17.12 -3.43 -4.13
N ILE A 403 -17.18 -4.67 -4.60
CA ILE A 403 -16.13 -5.34 -5.36
C ILE A 403 -16.64 -5.54 -6.79
N TYR A 404 -15.99 -4.93 -7.78
CA TYR A 404 -16.52 -4.88 -9.16
C TYR A 404 -16.26 -6.15 -9.97
N LYS A 405 -15.41 -7.04 -9.47
CA LYS A 405 -15.04 -8.29 -10.12
C LYS A 405 -15.07 -9.45 -9.11
N ASP A 406 -14.40 -10.54 -9.45
CA ASP A 406 -14.30 -11.73 -8.62
C ASP A 406 -13.74 -11.48 -7.21
N ALA A 407 -14.32 -12.16 -6.23
CA ALA A 407 -13.79 -12.29 -4.88
C ALA A 407 -13.36 -13.75 -4.61
N GLN A 408 -12.05 -14.00 -4.59
CA GLN A 408 -11.44 -15.31 -4.39
C GLN A 408 -10.82 -15.45 -3.00
N LEU A 409 -11.39 -16.33 -2.17
CA LEU A 409 -10.99 -16.55 -0.78
C LEU A 409 -10.44 -17.96 -0.59
N GLY A 410 -9.14 -18.06 -0.27
CA GLY A 410 -8.48 -19.29 0.13
C GLY A 410 -8.93 -19.78 1.52
N LYS A 411 -8.04 -19.82 2.51
CA LYS A 411 -8.30 -20.51 3.79
C LYS A 411 -8.40 -19.59 5.01
N ARG A 412 -9.51 -19.63 5.73
CA ARG A 412 -9.74 -18.93 7.01
C ARG A 412 -9.75 -17.41 6.92
N ASN A 413 -10.25 -16.86 5.83
CA ASN A 413 -10.44 -15.42 5.69
C ASN A 413 -11.78 -14.98 6.27
N THR A 414 -11.85 -13.72 6.65
CA THR A 414 -13.11 -13.02 6.90
C THR A 414 -13.23 -11.91 5.87
N LEU A 415 -14.33 -11.89 5.11
CA LEU A 415 -14.65 -10.86 4.14
C LEU A 415 -15.99 -10.21 4.53
N ASN A 416 -16.00 -8.90 4.66
CA ASN A 416 -17.23 -8.11 4.76
C ASN A 416 -17.25 -7.09 3.61
N VAL A 417 -18.31 -7.10 2.83
CA VAL A 417 -18.57 -6.16 1.72
C VAL A 417 -19.85 -5.41 2.03
N GLY A 418 -19.77 -4.08 2.10
CA GLY A 418 -20.90 -3.23 2.47
C GLY A 418 -21.92 -3.03 1.35
N GLY A 419 -21.49 -3.15 0.09
CA GLY A 419 -22.30 -3.22 -1.12
C GLY A 419 -22.31 -4.62 -1.74
N GLU A 420 -21.98 -4.71 -3.03
CA GLU A 420 -22.13 -5.88 -3.91
C GLU A 420 -20.79 -6.53 -4.29
N VAL A 421 -20.84 -7.78 -4.73
CA VAL A 421 -19.78 -8.42 -5.52
C VAL A 421 -20.32 -8.61 -6.92
N ARG A 422 -19.79 -7.92 -7.93
CA ARG A 422 -20.45 -7.82 -9.24
C ARG A 422 -20.20 -8.98 -10.20
N GLU A 423 -19.23 -9.84 -9.91
CA GLU A 423 -18.95 -11.08 -10.65
C GLU A 423 -19.00 -12.26 -9.65
N ASP A 424 -18.04 -13.19 -9.69
CA ASP A 424 -18.09 -14.44 -8.92
C ASP A 424 -17.61 -14.30 -7.46
N LEU A 425 -18.22 -15.09 -6.57
CA LEU A 425 -17.73 -15.30 -5.20
C LEU A 425 -17.21 -16.74 -5.01
N ASP A 426 -15.88 -16.87 -5.01
CA ASP A 426 -15.15 -18.12 -4.93
C ASP A 426 -14.55 -18.37 -3.55
N ILE A 427 -15.00 -19.41 -2.86
CA ILE A 427 -14.66 -19.65 -1.46
C ILE A 427 -14.14 -21.07 -1.26
N ASP A 428 -12.87 -21.17 -0.84
CA ASP A 428 -12.19 -22.43 -0.53
C ASP A 428 -12.56 -22.90 0.89
N SER A 429 -11.69 -22.83 1.92
CA SER A 429 -11.99 -23.49 3.21
C SER A 429 -12.04 -22.58 4.44
N PHE A 430 -13.03 -22.77 5.33
CA PHE A 430 -13.09 -22.16 6.68
C PHE A 430 -13.23 -20.64 6.69
N ASN A 431 -13.83 -20.05 5.67
CA ASN A 431 -14.05 -18.62 5.56
C ASN A 431 -15.39 -18.20 6.16
N THR A 432 -15.48 -16.92 6.51
CA THR A 432 -16.74 -16.24 6.84
C THR A 432 -16.89 -15.07 5.88
N VAL A 433 -18.00 -15.02 5.16
CA VAL A 433 -18.27 -13.99 4.15
C VAL A 433 -19.62 -13.37 4.42
N ASN A 434 -19.66 -12.04 4.43
CA ASN A 434 -20.89 -11.26 4.48
C ASN A 434 -20.88 -10.21 3.36
N VAL A 435 -21.79 -10.34 2.41
CA VAL A 435 -22.06 -9.35 1.35
C VAL A 435 -23.43 -8.77 1.65
N ASN A 436 -23.52 -7.46 1.90
CA ASN A 436 -24.81 -6.85 2.24
C ASN A 436 -25.74 -6.68 1.02
N GLY A 437 -25.17 -6.52 -0.17
CA GLY A 437 -25.88 -6.41 -1.45
C GLY A 437 -26.00 -7.73 -2.20
N ASP A 438 -26.06 -7.62 -3.53
CA ASP A 438 -26.18 -8.72 -4.48
C ASP A 438 -24.81 -9.35 -4.81
N ILE A 439 -24.86 -10.57 -5.36
CA ILE A 439 -23.75 -11.21 -6.08
C ILE A 439 -24.16 -11.33 -7.55
N GLY A 440 -23.33 -10.77 -8.42
CA GLY A 440 -23.66 -10.54 -9.82
C GLY A 440 -23.60 -11.78 -10.72
N ASP A 441 -22.86 -12.82 -10.33
CA ASP A 441 -22.78 -14.12 -11.02
C ASP A 441 -22.92 -15.29 -10.02
N ASP A 442 -21.92 -16.16 -9.89
CA ASP A 442 -21.98 -17.41 -9.11
C ASP A 442 -21.52 -17.26 -7.64
N VAL A 443 -22.06 -18.12 -6.78
CA VAL A 443 -21.48 -18.42 -5.46
C VAL A 443 -20.95 -19.85 -5.43
N MET A 444 -19.63 -20.00 -5.26
CA MET A 444 -18.97 -21.30 -5.12
C MET A 444 -18.34 -21.43 -3.73
N ALA A 445 -18.78 -22.42 -2.93
CA ALA A 445 -18.24 -22.64 -1.58
C ALA A 445 -17.88 -24.11 -1.32
N ASN A 446 -16.63 -24.37 -0.93
CA ASN A 446 -16.11 -25.72 -0.66
C ASN A 446 -15.80 -25.95 0.83
N ASP A 447 -15.65 -27.18 1.30
CA ASP A 447 -15.25 -27.50 2.68
C ASP A 447 -16.18 -26.99 3.80
N ARG A 448 -15.93 -25.81 4.40
CA ARG A 448 -16.67 -25.37 5.61
C ARG A 448 -16.69 -23.87 5.70
N ASN A 449 -17.58 -23.23 4.96
CA ASN A 449 -17.74 -21.78 4.99
C ASN A 449 -19.08 -21.37 5.59
N ASP A 450 -19.14 -20.12 6.02
CA ASP A 450 -20.35 -19.42 6.44
C ASP A 450 -20.50 -18.20 5.51
N VAL A 451 -21.54 -18.21 4.67
CA VAL A 451 -21.77 -17.21 3.63
C VAL A 451 -23.14 -16.58 3.83
N THR A 452 -23.18 -15.26 3.94
CA THR A 452 -24.41 -14.47 4.01
C THR A 452 -24.42 -13.46 2.87
N VAL A 453 -25.50 -13.48 2.08
CA VAL A 453 -25.79 -12.51 1.01
C VAL A 453 -27.09 -11.80 1.36
N GLY A 454 -27.02 -10.50 1.59
CA GLY A 454 -28.16 -9.66 1.97
C GLY A 454 -29.10 -9.35 0.80
N GLY A 455 -28.61 -9.50 -0.44
CA GLY A 455 -29.36 -9.40 -1.68
C GLY A 455 -29.63 -10.75 -2.35
N SER A 456 -29.54 -10.79 -3.67
CA SER A 456 -29.76 -11.95 -4.55
C SER A 456 -28.43 -12.48 -5.11
N VAL A 457 -28.46 -13.71 -5.64
CA VAL A 457 -27.41 -14.28 -6.47
C VAL A 457 -27.94 -14.40 -7.89
N ALA A 458 -27.28 -13.80 -8.87
CA ALA A 458 -27.84 -13.69 -10.21
C ALA A 458 -27.78 -15.00 -11.01
N ASP A 459 -26.83 -15.88 -10.71
CA ASP A 459 -26.66 -17.16 -11.42
C ASP A 459 -26.77 -18.35 -10.44
N ASP A 460 -25.75 -19.21 -10.32
CA ASP A 460 -25.81 -20.44 -9.53
C ASP A 460 -25.28 -20.30 -8.10
N ILE A 461 -25.79 -21.15 -7.22
CA ILE A 461 -25.14 -21.51 -5.96
C ILE A 461 -24.62 -22.95 -6.06
N LYS A 462 -23.30 -23.13 -5.95
CA LYS A 462 -22.64 -24.45 -5.97
C LYS A 462 -21.85 -24.67 -4.69
N ILE A 463 -22.27 -25.65 -3.89
CA ILE A 463 -21.64 -25.90 -2.58
C ILE A 463 -21.32 -27.37 -2.35
N ASN A 464 -20.16 -27.62 -1.75
CA ASN A 464 -19.68 -28.96 -1.44
C ASN A 464 -19.15 -29.02 0.00
N ASP A 465 -19.36 -30.14 0.69
CA ASP A 465 -19.01 -30.38 2.08
C ASP A 465 -19.96 -29.71 3.10
N LYS A 466 -19.43 -28.97 4.10
CA LYS A 466 -20.13 -28.53 5.32
C LYS A 466 -20.32 -27.02 5.35
N ASN A 467 -20.89 -26.45 4.31
CA ASN A 467 -21.15 -25.01 4.24
C ASN A 467 -22.52 -24.64 4.81
N ALA A 468 -22.62 -23.41 5.27
CA ALA A 468 -23.89 -22.73 5.50
C ALA A 468 -23.95 -21.53 4.57
N VAL A 469 -24.99 -21.46 3.73
CA VAL A 469 -25.23 -20.35 2.81
C VAL A 469 -26.62 -19.79 3.05
N TYR A 470 -26.71 -18.48 3.28
CA TYR A 470 -27.96 -17.73 3.39
C TYR A 470 -27.99 -16.63 2.34
N VAL A 471 -29.04 -16.62 1.51
CA VAL A 471 -29.34 -15.58 0.54
C VAL A 471 -30.72 -15.01 0.87
N ALA A 472 -30.81 -13.71 1.12
CA ALA A 472 -32.08 -13.09 1.50
C ALA A 472 -33.04 -12.95 0.30
N GLY A 473 -32.50 -12.73 -0.90
CA GLY A 473 -33.22 -12.55 -2.16
C GLY A 473 -33.36 -13.82 -2.98
N ASP A 474 -33.36 -13.66 -4.30
CA ASP A 474 -33.56 -14.72 -5.28
C ASP A 474 -32.22 -15.39 -5.69
N VAL A 475 -32.32 -16.59 -6.25
CA VAL A 475 -31.25 -17.25 -7.03
C VAL A 475 -31.71 -17.32 -8.49
N GLY A 476 -30.93 -16.73 -9.38
CA GLY A 476 -31.31 -16.52 -10.77
C GLY A 476 -31.18 -17.74 -11.68
N ASP A 477 -30.38 -18.74 -11.30
CA ASP A 477 -30.36 -20.07 -11.95
C ASP A 477 -30.63 -21.18 -10.92
N SER A 478 -29.62 -21.97 -10.55
CA SER A 478 -29.80 -23.24 -9.83
C SER A 478 -29.10 -23.27 -8.47
N VAL A 479 -29.58 -24.15 -7.58
CA VAL A 479 -28.90 -24.49 -6.32
C VAL A 479 -28.42 -25.93 -6.39
N THR A 480 -27.11 -26.13 -6.26
CA THR A 480 -26.48 -27.45 -6.19
C THR A 480 -25.74 -27.62 -4.87
N ALA A 481 -26.05 -28.67 -4.11
CA ALA A 481 -25.39 -28.98 -2.84
C ALA A 481 -25.01 -30.46 -2.71
N ASP A 482 -23.76 -30.73 -2.30
CA ASP A 482 -23.23 -32.08 -2.09
C ASP A 482 -22.62 -32.22 -0.68
N ASP A 483 -22.79 -33.38 -0.04
CA ASP A 483 -22.43 -33.72 1.34
C ASP A 483 -23.35 -33.13 2.45
N LYS A 484 -22.91 -32.13 3.22
CA LYS A 484 -23.50 -31.76 4.55
C LYS A 484 -23.73 -30.27 4.68
N ASN A 485 -24.38 -29.69 3.68
CA ASN A 485 -24.63 -28.25 3.63
C ASN A 485 -26.01 -27.87 4.19
N ALA A 486 -26.12 -26.59 4.54
CA ALA A 486 -27.38 -25.92 4.79
C ALA A 486 -27.49 -24.71 3.85
N VAL A 487 -28.55 -24.65 3.06
CA VAL A 487 -28.86 -23.52 2.16
C VAL A 487 -30.20 -22.95 2.55
N THR A 488 -30.27 -21.63 2.65
CA THR A 488 -31.53 -20.90 2.77
C THR A 488 -31.57 -19.80 1.73
N VAL A 489 -32.60 -19.82 0.89
CA VAL A 489 -32.92 -18.80 -0.11
C VAL A 489 -34.24 -18.17 0.31
N GLY A 490 -34.23 -16.88 0.68
CA GLY A 490 -35.44 -16.18 1.13
C GLY A 490 -36.45 -15.92 0.00
N GLY A 491 -35.96 -15.79 -1.23
CA GLY A 491 -36.73 -15.64 -2.45
C GLY A 491 -36.96 -16.95 -3.20
N LYS A 492 -37.03 -16.87 -4.52
CA LYS A 492 -37.21 -18.02 -5.43
C LYS A 492 -35.87 -18.55 -5.97
N VAL A 493 -35.89 -19.79 -6.44
CA VAL A 493 -34.86 -20.37 -7.31
C VAL A 493 -35.47 -20.47 -8.71
N THR A 494 -34.85 -19.87 -9.72
CA THR A 494 -35.48 -19.74 -11.04
C THR A 494 -35.43 -21.04 -11.85
N ASN A 495 -34.46 -21.92 -11.59
CA ASN A 495 -34.28 -23.18 -12.28
C ASN A 495 -34.29 -24.33 -11.26
N ASN A 496 -33.24 -25.15 -11.22
CA ASN A 496 -33.29 -26.44 -10.52
C ASN A 496 -32.73 -26.37 -9.09
N VAL A 497 -33.18 -27.29 -8.25
CA VAL A 497 -32.54 -27.62 -6.97
C VAL A 497 -32.04 -29.07 -7.04
N SER A 498 -30.73 -29.27 -7.03
CA SER A 498 -30.10 -30.59 -7.10
C SER A 498 -29.22 -30.83 -5.88
N ILE A 499 -29.56 -31.83 -5.06
CA ILE A 499 -28.85 -32.11 -3.82
C ILE A 499 -28.54 -33.60 -3.62
N ASP A 500 -27.38 -33.87 -3.02
CA ASP A 500 -26.85 -35.22 -2.83
C ASP A 500 -26.27 -35.40 -1.41
N ASP A 501 -26.43 -36.58 -0.80
CA ASP A 501 -26.07 -36.92 0.57
C ASP A 501 -26.96 -36.34 1.70
N TRP A 502 -26.47 -35.39 2.50
CA TRP A 502 -27.02 -34.98 3.81
C TRP A 502 -27.22 -33.46 3.90
N ASN A 503 -27.87 -32.88 2.89
CA ASN A 503 -28.12 -31.44 2.84
C ASN A 503 -29.50 -31.06 3.39
N ALA A 504 -29.61 -29.80 3.80
CA ALA A 504 -30.87 -29.13 4.06
C ALA A 504 -30.98 -27.88 3.17
N VAL A 505 -32.06 -27.77 2.39
CA VAL A 505 -32.35 -26.61 1.54
C VAL A 505 -33.72 -26.05 1.88
N ASP A 506 -33.80 -24.75 2.13
CA ASP A 506 -35.04 -24.02 2.40
C ASP A 506 -35.18 -22.89 1.38
N VAL A 507 -36.21 -22.95 0.52
CA VAL A 507 -36.54 -21.94 -0.49
C VAL A 507 -37.86 -21.29 -0.09
N GLY A 508 -37.84 -20.00 0.25
CA GLY A 508 -39.03 -19.27 0.70
C GLY A 508 -40.04 -18.96 -0.42
N GLY A 509 -39.61 -19.01 -1.68
CA GLY A 509 -40.43 -18.81 -2.87
C GLY A 509 -40.62 -20.08 -3.70
N ASN A 510 -40.77 -19.90 -5.01
CA ASN A 510 -40.94 -21.01 -5.96
C ASN A 510 -39.59 -21.63 -6.33
N VAL A 511 -39.62 -22.88 -6.77
CA VAL A 511 -38.55 -23.50 -7.57
C VAL A 511 -39.05 -23.60 -9.01
N GLY A 512 -38.44 -22.86 -9.93
CA GLY A 512 -38.92 -22.74 -11.32
C GLY A 512 -38.58 -23.91 -12.24
N GLY A 513 -37.83 -24.89 -11.75
CA GLY A 513 -37.43 -26.10 -12.47
C GLY A 513 -37.56 -27.35 -11.60
N ASP A 514 -36.73 -28.35 -11.90
CA ASP A 514 -36.79 -29.66 -11.27
C ASP A 514 -36.13 -29.66 -9.88
N ILE A 515 -36.65 -30.52 -9.01
CA ILE A 515 -36.01 -30.89 -7.76
C ILE A 515 -35.46 -32.31 -7.87
N THR A 516 -34.16 -32.48 -7.66
CA THR A 516 -33.52 -33.79 -7.55
C THR A 516 -32.83 -33.90 -6.20
N ALA A 517 -33.19 -34.94 -5.43
CA ALA A 517 -32.59 -35.20 -4.13
C ALA A 517 -32.14 -36.66 -4.05
N ASN A 518 -30.87 -36.91 -3.77
CA ASN A 518 -30.29 -38.25 -3.59
C ASN A 518 -29.71 -38.44 -2.19
N ASP A 519 -29.97 -39.58 -1.58
CA ASP A 519 -29.73 -39.92 -0.19
C ASP A 519 -30.59 -39.11 0.81
N LYS A 520 -30.05 -38.71 1.95
CA LYS A 520 -30.81 -38.24 3.12
C LYS A 520 -30.88 -36.73 3.21
N ASN A 521 -31.55 -36.11 2.24
CA ASN A 521 -31.75 -34.67 2.24
C ASN A 521 -33.09 -34.22 2.83
N ALA A 522 -33.15 -32.95 3.19
CA ALA A 522 -34.37 -32.25 3.54
C ALA A 522 -34.55 -31.01 2.64
N ILE A 523 -35.68 -30.89 1.96
CA ILE A 523 -36.04 -29.72 1.14
C ILE A 523 -37.37 -29.16 1.63
N THR A 524 -37.41 -27.83 1.80
CA THR A 524 -38.67 -27.09 1.99
C THR A 524 -38.79 -26.04 0.89
N VAL A 525 -39.94 -26.00 0.22
CA VAL A 525 -40.32 -25.00 -0.77
C VAL A 525 -41.57 -24.29 -0.28
N GLY A 526 -41.46 -22.97 -0.10
CA GLY A 526 -42.51 -22.15 0.50
C GLY A 526 -43.70 -21.85 -0.42
N LYS A 527 -43.62 -22.25 -1.69
CA LYS A 527 -44.64 -22.11 -2.74
C LYS A 527 -44.55 -23.28 -3.73
N ASP A 528 -44.65 -23.00 -5.02
CA ASP A 528 -44.74 -23.97 -6.11
C ASP A 528 -43.40 -24.54 -6.55
N VAL A 529 -43.46 -25.74 -7.16
CA VAL A 529 -42.40 -26.33 -7.96
C VAL A 529 -42.88 -26.45 -9.41
N ASP A 530 -42.29 -25.67 -10.33
CA ASP A 530 -42.67 -25.60 -11.74
C ASP A 530 -42.02 -26.74 -12.60
N GLY A 531 -41.65 -27.86 -11.98
CA GLY A 531 -40.89 -28.96 -12.60
C GLY A 531 -41.12 -30.31 -11.93
N ASP A 532 -40.33 -31.31 -12.34
CA ASP A 532 -40.40 -32.66 -11.80
C ASP A 532 -39.70 -32.75 -10.43
N VAL A 533 -40.20 -33.62 -9.53
CA VAL A 533 -39.56 -33.94 -8.25
C VAL A 533 -39.08 -35.39 -8.26
N THR A 534 -37.76 -35.59 -8.15
CA THR A 534 -37.11 -36.91 -8.14
C THR A 534 -36.37 -37.15 -6.83
N LEU A 535 -36.71 -38.24 -6.13
CA LEU A 535 -36.19 -38.60 -4.81
C LEU A 535 -35.54 -39.98 -4.83
N ASP A 536 -34.27 -40.04 -4.40
CA ASP A 536 -33.47 -41.26 -4.28
C ASP A 536 -32.98 -41.50 -2.82
N ASP A 537 -33.34 -42.58 -2.14
CA ASP A 537 -32.96 -43.02 -0.76
C ASP A 537 -33.16 -42.08 0.45
N LYS A 538 -34.39 -41.97 0.97
CA LYS A 538 -34.75 -41.34 2.27
C LYS A 538 -34.63 -39.82 2.33
N ASN A 539 -35.06 -39.15 1.28
CA ASN A 539 -35.27 -37.71 1.29
C ASN A 539 -36.58 -37.34 1.99
N ILE A 540 -36.63 -36.11 2.50
CA ILE A 540 -37.85 -35.49 3.03
C ILE A 540 -38.07 -34.18 2.27
N ILE A 541 -39.20 -34.06 1.58
CA ILE A 541 -39.58 -32.85 0.85
C ILE A 541 -40.93 -32.34 1.35
N GLU A 542 -41.01 -31.02 1.56
CA GLU A 542 -42.23 -30.28 1.82
C GLU A 542 -42.39 -29.17 0.78
N VAL A 543 -43.48 -29.20 0.01
CA VAL A 543 -43.89 -28.17 -0.94
C VAL A 543 -45.19 -27.57 -0.42
N ALA A 544 -45.20 -26.25 -0.18
CA ALA A 544 -46.32 -25.60 0.49
C ALA A 544 -47.56 -25.45 -0.39
N ASP A 545 -47.36 -25.31 -1.71
CA ASP A 545 -48.43 -25.13 -2.70
C ASP A 545 -48.36 -26.29 -3.71
N ASP A 546 -48.15 -26.01 -5.02
CA ASP A 546 -48.29 -26.97 -6.12
C ASP A 546 -46.98 -27.64 -6.57
N ILE A 547 -47.09 -28.82 -7.18
CA ILE A 547 -46.09 -29.40 -8.08
C ILE A 547 -46.67 -29.48 -9.49
N GLU A 548 -46.11 -28.71 -10.43
CA GLU A 548 -46.57 -28.66 -11.83
C GLU A 548 -46.04 -29.82 -12.70
N GLY A 549 -45.08 -30.59 -12.17
CA GLY A 549 -44.48 -31.76 -12.84
C GLY A 549 -44.87 -33.11 -12.24
N ASN A 550 -44.08 -34.12 -12.57
CA ASN A 550 -44.22 -35.48 -12.06
C ASN A 550 -43.45 -35.68 -10.77
N VAL A 551 -43.88 -36.64 -9.97
CA VAL A 551 -43.17 -37.09 -8.77
C VAL A 551 -42.63 -38.49 -8.99
N PHE A 552 -41.32 -38.66 -8.78
CA PHE A 552 -40.63 -39.94 -8.79
C PHE A 552 -39.96 -40.16 -7.43
N GLY A 553 -40.33 -41.22 -6.72
CA GLY A 553 -39.66 -41.59 -5.47
C GLY A 553 -39.21 -43.05 -5.53
N ASP A 554 -37.99 -43.36 -5.11
CA ASP A 554 -37.47 -44.73 -5.15
C ASP A 554 -37.75 -45.53 -3.84
N TYR A 555 -37.13 -45.18 -2.71
CA TYR A 555 -37.00 -45.97 -1.51
C TYR A 555 -37.01 -45.05 -0.29
N GLY A 556 -38.03 -45.20 0.55
CA GLY A 556 -38.02 -44.62 1.90
C GLY A 556 -38.13 -43.11 1.95
N ASN A 557 -38.57 -42.46 0.87
CA ASN A 557 -38.72 -41.00 0.80
C ASN A 557 -40.03 -40.54 1.44
N ALA A 558 -40.07 -39.30 1.92
CA ALA A 558 -41.27 -38.63 2.39
C ALA A 558 -41.52 -37.35 1.57
N LEU A 559 -42.72 -37.20 1.02
CA LEU A 559 -43.15 -36.01 0.28
C LEU A 559 -44.49 -35.48 0.84
N PHE A 560 -44.53 -34.18 1.12
CA PHE A 560 -45.74 -33.46 1.52
C PHE A 560 -46.00 -32.33 0.52
N VAL A 561 -47.18 -32.29 -0.08
CA VAL A 561 -47.63 -31.26 -1.03
C VAL A 561 -48.89 -30.61 -0.48
N GLY A 562 -48.87 -29.28 -0.38
CA GLY A 562 -49.92 -28.49 0.28
C GLY A 562 -51.07 -28.05 -0.62
N ASP A 563 -51.01 -28.33 -1.92
CA ASP A 563 -52.14 -28.23 -2.85
C ASP A 563 -52.14 -29.40 -3.86
N ASP A 564 -51.85 -29.17 -5.15
CA ASP A 564 -51.99 -30.16 -6.22
C ASP A 564 -50.66 -30.78 -6.71
N ILE A 565 -50.75 -31.96 -7.32
CA ILE A 565 -49.76 -32.48 -8.27
C ILE A 565 -50.38 -32.54 -9.67
N TYR A 566 -49.90 -31.72 -10.61
CA TYR A 566 -50.43 -31.68 -11.99
C TYR A 566 -49.87 -32.77 -12.91
N GLY A 567 -48.84 -33.50 -12.48
CA GLY A 567 -48.30 -34.68 -13.18
C GLY A 567 -48.81 -36.01 -12.61
N GLN A 568 -48.03 -37.07 -12.83
CA GLN A 568 -48.22 -38.38 -12.22
C GLN A 568 -47.28 -38.58 -11.02
N ALA A 569 -47.64 -39.49 -10.12
CA ALA A 569 -46.80 -39.94 -9.01
C ALA A 569 -46.38 -41.41 -9.23
N GLU A 570 -45.07 -41.65 -9.37
CA GLU A 570 -44.47 -42.98 -9.47
C GLU A 570 -43.54 -43.23 -8.28
N LEU A 571 -43.96 -44.10 -7.37
CA LEU A 571 -43.30 -44.39 -6.10
C LEU A 571 -42.82 -45.85 -6.10
N GLY A 572 -41.56 -46.08 -5.77
CA GLY A 572 -41.00 -47.40 -5.51
C GLY A 572 -41.44 -47.93 -4.15
N ASP A 573 -40.51 -48.34 -3.29
CA ASP A 573 -40.84 -49.02 -2.04
C ASP A 573 -40.72 -48.09 -0.81
N TYR A 574 -41.53 -48.31 0.24
CA TYR A 574 -41.42 -47.64 1.54
C TYR A 574 -41.54 -46.10 1.54
N ASN A 575 -42.12 -45.49 0.51
CA ASN A 575 -42.34 -44.06 0.45
C ASN A 575 -43.60 -43.64 1.22
N GLU A 576 -43.56 -42.43 1.78
CA GLU A 576 -44.70 -41.72 2.38
C GLU A 576 -45.01 -40.49 1.52
N VAL A 577 -46.20 -40.43 0.90
CA VAL A 577 -46.61 -39.28 0.10
C VAL A 577 -47.96 -38.76 0.58
N TYR A 578 -48.04 -37.45 0.84
CA TYR A 578 -49.27 -36.78 1.23
C TYR A 578 -49.53 -35.56 0.37
N VAL A 579 -50.65 -35.55 -0.34
CA VAL A 579 -51.14 -34.45 -1.18
C VAL A 579 -52.49 -34.00 -0.62
N THR A 580 -52.66 -32.71 -0.38
CA THR A 580 -53.87 -32.19 0.27
C THR A 580 -55.06 -32.02 -0.66
N ASP A 581 -54.83 -31.81 -1.97
CA ASP A 581 -55.89 -31.75 -2.98
C ASP A 581 -55.66 -32.81 -4.06
N ASP A 582 -55.54 -32.48 -5.34
CA ASP A 582 -55.63 -33.43 -6.44
C ASP A 582 -54.26 -34.00 -6.90
N ILE A 583 -54.29 -35.20 -7.47
CA ILE A 583 -53.24 -35.68 -8.40
C ILE A 583 -53.86 -35.84 -9.78
N ALA A 584 -53.42 -35.06 -10.76
CA ALA A 584 -54.05 -35.01 -12.08
C ALA A 584 -53.75 -36.24 -12.97
N GLY A 585 -52.64 -36.95 -12.73
CA GLY A 585 -52.22 -38.13 -13.50
C GLY A 585 -52.36 -39.47 -12.77
N ASP A 586 -51.57 -40.45 -13.21
CA ASP A 586 -51.48 -41.78 -12.60
C ASP A 586 -50.87 -41.73 -11.19
N VAL A 587 -51.30 -42.64 -10.32
CA VAL A 587 -50.63 -42.97 -9.06
C VAL A 587 -50.14 -44.41 -9.12
N LYS A 588 -48.84 -44.61 -9.35
CA LYS A 588 -48.17 -45.93 -9.38
C LYS A 588 -47.31 -46.10 -8.13
N VAL A 589 -47.49 -47.21 -7.43
CA VAL A 589 -46.90 -47.42 -6.10
C VAL A 589 -46.33 -48.84 -6.00
N GLY A 590 -45.06 -48.96 -5.61
CA GLY A 590 -44.38 -50.24 -5.35
C GLY A 590 -44.81 -50.87 -4.03
N ASP A 591 -43.88 -51.45 -3.26
CA ASP A 591 -44.21 -52.18 -2.03
C ASP A 591 -44.16 -51.32 -0.76
N ASP A 592 -45.03 -51.61 0.21
CA ASP A 592 -44.97 -51.08 1.60
C ASP A 592 -45.03 -49.53 1.71
N ASN A 593 -45.72 -48.84 0.81
CA ASN A 593 -45.88 -47.39 0.83
C ASN A 593 -47.12 -46.95 1.61
N ALA A 594 -47.15 -45.67 2.00
CA ALA A 594 -48.35 -44.99 2.47
C ALA A 594 -48.59 -43.72 1.65
N VAL A 595 -49.74 -43.64 0.99
CA VAL A 595 -50.15 -42.52 0.15
C VAL A 595 -51.48 -41.96 0.63
N GLY A 596 -51.54 -40.65 0.87
CA GLY A 596 -52.75 -39.91 1.19
C GLY A 596 -52.99 -38.79 0.19
N ILE A 597 -54.17 -38.74 -0.40
CA ILE A 597 -54.60 -37.73 -1.38
C ILE A 597 -55.93 -37.17 -0.89
N GLY A 598 -56.01 -35.87 -0.66
CA GLY A 598 -57.22 -35.23 -0.15
C GLY A 598 -58.32 -35.07 -1.20
N GLY A 599 -57.94 -34.87 -2.45
CA GLY A 599 -58.80 -34.70 -3.61
C GLY A 599 -58.86 -35.94 -4.51
N ASP A 600 -59.05 -35.69 -5.80
CA ASP A 600 -59.24 -36.67 -6.86
C ASP A 600 -57.91 -37.24 -7.38
N VAL A 601 -57.95 -38.47 -7.92
CA VAL A 601 -56.91 -39.01 -8.81
C VAL A 601 -57.45 -38.98 -10.24
N GLY A 602 -56.73 -38.26 -11.11
CA GLY A 602 -57.18 -37.91 -12.45
C GLY A 602 -57.16 -39.06 -13.46
N ASP A 603 -56.39 -40.12 -13.20
CA ASP A 603 -56.26 -41.29 -14.10
C ASP A 603 -56.26 -42.62 -13.29
N ASP A 604 -55.26 -43.49 -13.49
CA ASP A 604 -55.17 -44.81 -12.87
C ASP A 604 -54.55 -44.80 -11.47
N VAL A 605 -55.01 -45.71 -10.59
CA VAL A 605 -54.30 -46.08 -9.35
C VAL A 605 -53.78 -47.51 -9.46
N ILE A 606 -52.45 -47.67 -9.44
CA ILE A 606 -51.77 -48.96 -9.54
C ILE A 606 -50.88 -49.16 -8.31
N ALA A 607 -51.08 -50.24 -7.55
CA ALA A 607 -50.25 -50.55 -6.39
C ALA A 607 -49.81 -52.01 -6.31
N ASP A 608 -48.53 -52.25 -5.99
CA ASP A 608 -47.97 -53.58 -5.78
C ASP A 608 -48.37 -54.12 -4.39
N ASP A 609 -47.47 -54.60 -3.53
CA ASP A 609 -47.86 -55.28 -2.29
C ASP A 609 -47.87 -54.36 -1.05
N ARG A 610 -48.85 -54.58 -0.16
CA ARG A 610 -48.88 -54.04 1.23
C ARG A 610 -48.92 -52.51 1.37
N ASN A 611 -49.53 -51.82 0.41
CA ASN A 611 -49.68 -50.37 0.47
C ASN A 611 -50.90 -49.95 1.31
N LEU A 612 -50.81 -48.74 1.86
CA LEU A 612 -51.94 -48.00 2.43
C LEU A 612 -52.25 -46.80 1.52
N LEU A 613 -53.42 -46.80 0.89
CA LEU A 613 -53.87 -45.71 0.01
C LEU A 613 -55.15 -45.09 0.59
N LEU A 614 -55.12 -43.78 0.84
CA LEU A 614 -56.25 -42.99 1.32
C LEU A 614 -56.56 -41.89 0.31
N ILE A 615 -57.72 -41.94 -0.33
CA ILE A 615 -58.13 -40.99 -1.38
C ILE A 615 -59.46 -40.33 -0.97
N GLY A 616 -59.43 -39.03 -0.74
CA GLY A 616 -60.58 -38.24 -0.29
C GLY A 616 -61.57 -37.86 -1.41
N GLY A 617 -61.11 -37.91 -2.66
CA GLY A 617 -61.94 -37.69 -3.85
C GLY A 617 -62.28 -38.99 -4.59
N SER A 618 -62.45 -38.84 -5.90
CA SER A 618 -62.77 -39.90 -6.85
C SER A 618 -61.52 -40.36 -7.60
N ILE A 619 -61.58 -41.55 -8.19
CA ILE A 619 -60.60 -42.04 -9.16
C ILE A 619 -61.26 -42.07 -10.53
N ASN A 620 -60.67 -41.35 -11.47
CA ASN A 620 -61.28 -41.10 -12.78
C ASN A 620 -61.07 -42.21 -13.81
N ASP A 621 -60.17 -43.17 -13.58
CA ASP A 621 -60.04 -44.39 -14.38
C ASP A 621 -59.92 -45.66 -13.51
N ASP A 622 -58.96 -46.56 -13.77
CA ASP A 622 -58.92 -47.90 -13.19
C ASP A 622 -58.20 -47.94 -11.82
N VAL A 623 -58.59 -48.92 -10.98
CA VAL A 623 -57.87 -49.29 -9.75
C VAL A 623 -57.32 -50.69 -9.89
N LYS A 624 -55.99 -50.84 -9.84
CA LYS A 624 -55.31 -52.13 -9.90
C LYS A 624 -54.39 -52.32 -8.68
N VAL A 625 -54.68 -53.32 -7.85
CA VAL A 625 -53.87 -53.61 -6.66
C VAL A 625 -53.48 -55.08 -6.52
N ASP A 626 -52.21 -55.33 -6.20
CA ASP A 626 -51.66 -56.68 -5.99
C ASP A 626 -51.93 -57.19 -4.56
N ASP A 627 -51.04 -57.87 -3.83
CA ASP A 627 -51.41 -58.58 -2.60
C ASP A 627 -51.37 -57.67 -1.34
N ARG A 628 -52.42 -57.75 -0.50
CA ARG A 628 -52.50 -57.18 0.86
C ARG A 628 -52.50 -55.64 0.98
N ASN A 629 -53.01 -54.94 -0.02
CA ASN A 629 -53.23 -53.50 0.04
C ASN A 629 -54.48 -53.14 0.85
N LEU A 630 -54.47 -51.94 1.45
CA LEU A 630 -55.63 -51.29 2.02
C LEU A 630 -55.88 -49.99 1.24
N VAL A 631 -56.96 -49.95 0.48
CA VAL A 631 -57.36 -48.79 -0.35
C VAL A 631 -58.70 -48.27 0.13
N LEU A 632 -58.73 -47.01 0.56
CA LEU A 632 -59.94 -46.33 1.01
C LEU A 632 -60.18 -45.12 0.11
N ILE A 633 -61.32 -45.08 -0.56
CA ILE A 633 -61.71 -44.03 -1.50
C ILE A 633 -63.03 -43.44 -1.01
N GLU A 634 -63.11 -42.14 -0.76
CA GLU A 634 -64.35 -41.51 -0.31
C GLU A 634 -65.32 -41.23 -1.47
N GLY A 635 -64.81 -40.91 -2.67
CA GLY A 635 -65.58 -40.63 -3.87
C GLY A 635 -65.92 -41.85 -4.73
N ASP A 636 -66.11 -41.63 -6.02
CA ASP A 636 -66.45 -42.66 -7.02
C ASP A 636 -65.18 -43.31 -7.60
N VAL A 637 -65.31 -44.52 -8.15
CA VAL A 637 -64.32 -45.11 -9.06
C VAL A 637 -64.97 -45.27 -10.43
N LEU A 638 -64.49 -44.52 -11.41
CA LEU A 638 -65.12 -44.49 -12.74
C LEU A 638 -64.74 -45.67 -13.62
N GLY A 639 -63.54 -46.26 -13.43
CA GLY A 639 -63.03 -47.41 -14.18
C GLY A 639 -63.24 -48.76 -13.48
N ASP A 640 -62.51 -49.76 -13.97
CA ASP A 640 -62.48 -51.14 -13.48
C ASP A 640 -61.71 -51.23 -12.15
N VAL A 641 -62.10 -52.20 -11.30
CA VAL A 641 -61.38 -52.50 -10.04
C VAL A 641 -60.83 -53.91 -10.12
N ASN A 642 -59.51 -54.04 -10.21
CA ASN A 642 -58.81 -55.32 -10.27
C ASN A 642 -57.93 -55.52 -9.04
N ALA A 643 -58.21 -56.57 -8.27
CA ALA A 643 -57.56 -56.82 -7.00
C ALA A 643 -57.15 -58.28 -6.83
N ASP A 644 -55.88 -58.53 -6.55
CA ASP A 644 -55.37 -59.86 -6.25
C ASP A 644 -55.73 -60.27 -4.80
N LYS A 645 -54.87 -60.91 -4.02
CA LYS A 645 -55.28 -61.59 -2.78
C LYS A 645 -55.20 -60.68 -1.57
N GLN A 646 -56.14 -60.89 -0.65
CA GLN A 646 -56.14 -60.30 0.69
C GLN A 646 -56.15 -58.78 0.72
N ASN A 647 -56.70 -58.13 -0.31
CA ASN A 647 -56.88 -56.67 -0.31
C ASN A 647 -58.12 -56.29 0.51
N GLY A 648 -58.04 -55.11 1.11
CA GLY A 648 -59.20 -54.38 1.62
C GLY A 648 -59.40 -53.15 0.75
N ILE A 649 -60.41 -53.16 -0.10
CA ILE A 649 -60.80 -51.98 -0.88
C ILE A 649 -62.15 -51.54 -0.35
N GLY A 650 -62.33 -50.24 -0.13
CA GLY A 650 -63.69 -49.78 -0.21
C GLY A 650 -63.84 -48.33 -0.59
N VAL A 651 -65.05 -48.10 -1.09
CA VAL A 651 -65.41 -46.96 -1.93
C VAL A 651 -66.68 -46.36 -1.31
N GLY A 652 -66.61 -45.09 -0.94
CA GLY A 652 -67.71 -44.35 -0.36
C GLY A 652 -68.80 -44.05 -1.38
N GLY A 653 -68.41 -43.82 -2.64
CA GLY A 653 -69.29 -43.66 -3.80
C GLY A 653 -69.58 -44.97 -4.55
N ASP A 654 -69.79 -44.84 -5.86
CA ASP A 654 -70.09 -45.95 -6.76
C ASP A 654 -68.82 -46.42 -7.51
N ILE A 655 -68.75 -47.72 -7.78
CA ILE A 655 -67.81 -48.29 -8.75
C ILE A 655 -68.56 -48.47 -10.07
N LEU A 656 -68.14 -47.78 -11.12
CA LEU A 656 -68.85 -47.76 -12.41
C LEU A 656 -68.31 -48.79 -13.43
N GLY A 657 -67.09 -49.28 -13.24
CA GLY A 657 -66.50 -50.34 -14.06
C GLY A 657 -66.77 -51.75 -13.56
N VAL A 658 -65.95 -52.69 -14.02
CA VAL A 658 -66.02 -54.12 -13.70
C VAL A 658 -65.12 -54.45 -12.52
N ILE A 659 -65.70 -55.10 -11.52
CA ILE A 659 -64.95 -55.61 -10.37
C ILE A 659 -64.42 -57.02 -10.68
N THR A 660 -63.10 -57.18 -10.66
CA THR A 660 -62.39 -58.45 -10.74
C THR A 660 -61.53 -58.63 -9.49
N ALA A 661 -61.91 -59.54 -8.59
CA ALA A 661 -61.19 -59.73 -7.35
C ALA A 661 -61.02 -61.21 -6.96
N ASP A 662 -59.89 -61.55 -6.33
CA ASP A 662 -59.73 -62.86 -5.68
C ASP A 662 -60.77 -63.04 -4.56
N PRO A 663 -61.28 -64.27 -4.30
CA PRO A 663 -62.25 -64.51 -3.24
C PRO A 663 -61.79 -64.12 -1.82
N SER A 664 -60.49 -63.92 -1.59
CA SER A 664 -59.92 -63.46 -0.32
C SER A 664 -59.88 -61.94 -0.16
N THR A 665 -60.22 -61.19 -1.21
CA THR A 665 -60.31 -59.73 -1.20
C THR A 665 -61.70 -59.27 -0.80
N ILE A 666 -61.74 -58.22 0.02
CA ILE A 666 -62.96 -57.60 0.52
C ILE A 666 -63.14 -56.27 -0.21
N ILE A 667 -64.25 -56.13 -0.91
CA ILE A 667 -64.66 -54.89 -1.57
C ILE A 667 -65.99 -54.45 -0.94
N VAL A 668 -66.05 -53.21 -0.47
CA VAL A 668 -67.25 -52.60 0.13
C VAL A 668 -67.56 -51.30 -0.60
N GLU A 669 -68.77 -51.19 -1.14
CA GLU A 669 -69.32 -49.98 -1.76
C GLU A 669 -70.35 -49.33 -0.82
N ASN A 670 -70.51 -48.01 -0.92
CA ASN A 670 -71.64 -47.27 -0.35
C ASN A 670 -71.80 -47.40 1.19
N GLU A 671 -70.71 -47.68 1.93
CA GLU A 671 -70.72 -47.73 3.38
C GLU A 671 -69.89 -46.57 3.95
N PRO A 672 -70.43 -45.78 4.90
CA PRO A 672 -69.67 -44.69 5.51
C PRO A 672 -68.52 -45.29 6.31
N PHE A 673 -67.30 -44.96 5.92
CA PHE A 673 -66.13 -45.37 6.68
C PHE A 673 -66.14 -44.71 8.06
N PRO A 674 -65.74 -45.44 9.12
CA PRO A 674 -65.40 -44.81 10.38
C PRO A 674 -64.18 -43.92 10.12
N VAL A 675 -64.39 -42.60 10.18
CA VAL A 675 -63.33 -41.58 10.10
C VAL A 675 -62.15 -41.96 11.02
N PRO A 676 -60.91 -41.99 10.52
CA PRO A 676 -59.71 -42.24 11.32
C PRO A 676 -59.53 -41.29 12.51
#